data_AF-A0A5C6NAS2-F1
#
_entry.id   AF-A0A5C6NAS2-F1
#
_cell.length_a   1.000
_cell.length_b   1.000
_cell.length_c   1.000
_cell.angle_alpha   90.00
_cell.angle_beta   90.00
_cell.angle_gamma   90.00
#
_symmetry.space_group_name_H-M   'P 1'
#
loop_
_entity.id
_entity.type
_entity.pdbx_description
1 polymer ?
#
loop_
_entity_poly.entity_id
_entity_poly.type
_entity_poly.pdbx_seq_one_letter_code
_entity_poly.pdbx_strand_id
1 'polypeptide(L)'
;MNGTMAASSHRIMLGPLVAAIDQGTSSTRFLVFNSKTAELLSHHQVEIKQSFPKEGWVEEDPKEILQSVYECMERTCEKLTQLNIDITNIKAIGVTNQRETTLVWDKETGEPLYNAIVWLDLRTQSTVERLINKTPGRNKNHLKHRTGLPISTYFSAVKLRWLMDNVEEVREAVESHRAMFGTVDSWLIWCLTGGKSGGVHCTDVTNASRTMLFNIHTLDWDPELCRYFGIPMEILPRVRSSSEIYGLMKSGALSGIPISGCLGDQSAALVGQMCFQDGQAKNTYGTGCFLLRNTGTKPVMSDHGLLTTVAYKLGRDKPAFYALEGSVAIAGAVVRWLQDNLGIIGSSEELEKLAASVGTSYGCYFVPAFSGLYAPYWEPSARGIICGLTQFTNKSHVAFAALEAVCFQTREILDAMNQDSGIPLTQLQVDGGMTSNRLLMQLQADILCIPVVKPSMPETTALGAAMAAGAAEGVSVWSLNPEDLSEVTSEKSEPQINTEESEFRYTRWKKAVQKSMNWETTEPACNGNGESSIFSSMPLGFYILGSMLMLVGAKYLAETKVQRPEKQQLTAVVLTQAAVWFDVLDLDQPSGLGECLEQEVAAGVAALAHFLIAVAGSVGFVFSCCPSAPATNRRQLWINECKLRMLDPSCETGGNRTGSLGASFINDRGHVPAGPGLHRYLLPVPRKNTVRELLTIKRLVHQKHNCFQDRMINNNNLEFQSGFSGPTHLPGPLTPVGGGKRPPVQLTLFQWQIQREEQKVAGMSAEQLSMQDADGDTVLHIAVAQGKRALVYVLAVKMAEHGALDLKEHKGQTALHVAVATNNHLIVQDLLTHGANVNTWDHWGRSPLHVCAQKGHLSSLQAIWKTVQWTRQQVDTGMHNYDGLTALHTATMSHNAVLKELWDQKHPCTDRKTELEQRRQTYANIVKSLLLMGASIGSKDLKSGRTCLHMAAEAANVELLKVFLDPPSSVTVINATAFNGNTALHVVSALQHSRSQTAAVKLLMSRGADPGIRNLENELPWQLVAEGPSGEKVPRFRTA
;
A
#
# COMPACT_ATOMS: atom_id res chain seq x y z
N MET A 1 -36.88 37.13 73.28
CA MET A 1 -35.77 36.15 73.23
C MET A 1 -35.95 35.35 71.95
N ASN A 2 -35.05 35.49 70.98
CA ASN A 2 -35.09 34.67 69.77
C ASN A 2 -33.89 33.72 69.81
N GLY A 3 -34.14 32.41 69.89
CA GLY A 3 -33.12 31.38 69.73
C GLY A 3 -32.99 31.00 68.26
N THR A 4 -31.79 31.11 67.71
CA THR A 4 -31.47 30.62 66.36
C THR A 4 -31.42 29.09 66.37
N MET A 5 -32.30 28.44 65.61
CA MET A 5 -32.10 27.02 65.28
C MET A 5 -30.98 26.89 64.25
N ALA A 6 -29.95 26.09 64.55
CA ALA A 6 -28.95 25.71 63.56
C ALA A 6 -29.53 24.65 62.61
N ALA A 7 -29.52 24.92 61.31
CA ALA A 7 -29.93 23.94 60.31
C ALA A 7 -28.81 22.91 60.11
N SER A 8 -29.03 21.66 60.52
CA SER A 8 -28.09 20.56 60.36
C SER A 8 -28.09 20.04 58.92
N SER A 9 -27.20 20.58 58.08
CA SER A 9 -26.96 20.07 56.73
C SER A 9 -26.50 18.61 56.78
N HIS A 10 -27.35 17.70 56.27
CA HIS A 10 -26.99 16.29 56.13
C HIS A 10 -25.93 16.16 55.03
N ARG A 11 -24.67 15.90 55.42
CA ARG A 11 -23.63 15.47 54.47
C ARG A 11 -24.05 14.12 53.87
N ILE A 12 -23.87 13.97 52.56
CA ILE A 12 -24.20 12.72 51.88
C ILE A 12 -23.11 11.70 52.21
N MET A 13 -23.48 10.64 52.94
CA MET A 13 -22.61 9.52 53.30
C MET A 13 -22.35 8.61 52.08
N LEU A 14 -21.59 9.13 51.12
CA LEU A 14 -20.99 8.34 50.04
C LEU A 14 -19.88 7.45 50.60
N GLY A 15 -19.58 6.35 49.88
CA GLY A 15 -18.48 5.45 50.23
C GLY A 15 -17.10 6.10 50.12
N PRO A 16 -16.02 5.38 50.45
CA PRO A 16 -14.67 5.88 50.24
C PRO A 16 -14.46 6.26 48.77
N LEU A 17 -13.89 7.44 48.55
CA LEU A 17 -13.68 8.00 47.22
C LEU A 17 -12.22 7.81 46.80
N VAL A 18 -12.00 7.72 45.50
CA VAL A 18 -10.65 7.69 44.92
C VAL A 18 -10.61 8.67 43.75
N ALA A 19 -9.55 9.46 43.69
CA ALA A 19 -9.36 10.43 42.62
C ALA A 19 -8.35 9.95 41.57
N ALA A 20 -8.42 10.51 40.37
CA ALA A 20 -7.42 10.32 39.32
C ALA A 20 -7.06 11.66 38.68
N ILE A 21 -5.75 11.87 38.50
CA ILE A 21 -5.20 12.86 37.58
C ILE A 21 -5.08 12.16 36.22
N ASP A 22 -5.60 12.76 35.15
CA ASP A 22 -5.43 12.29 33.77
C ASP A 22 -4.80 13.39 32.92
N GLN A 23 -3.50 13.26 32.66
CA GLN A 23 -2.71 14.23 31.90
C GLN A 23 -2.65 13.82 30.43
N GLY A 24 -3.67 14.17 29.66
CA GLY A 24 -3.73 13.92 28.22
C GLY A 24 -3.03 15.00 27.39
N THR A 25 -2.53 14.61 26.22
CA THR A 25 -1.77 15.46 25.25
C THR A 25 -2.50 16.74 24.78
N SER A 26 -3.76 16.97 25.13
CA SER A 26 -4.47 18.23 24.81
C SER A 26 -5.19 18.85 26.02
N SER A 27 -5.25 18.14 27.16
CA SER A 27 -5.93 18.61 28.35
C SER A 27 -5.60 17.75 29.55
N THR A 28 -5.40 18.39 30.69
CA THR A 28 -5.37 17.74 31.99
C THR A 28 -6.78 17.65 32.55
N ARG A 29 -7.07 16.56 33.26
CA ARG A 29 -8.30 16.37 34.03
C ARG A 29 -7.97 15.94 35.45
N PHE A 30 -8.89 16.25 36.37
CA PHE A 30 -8.96 15.59 37.67
C PHE A 30 -10.38 15.09 37.90
N LEU A 31 -10.52 13.83 38.28
CA LEU A 31 -11.80 13.12 38.39
C LEU A 31 -11.88 12.43 39.76
N VAL A 32 -13.08 12.35 40.35
CA VAL A 32 -13.30 11.69 41.64
C VAL A 32 -14.44 10.67 41.54
N PHE A 33 -14.11 9.42 41.86
CA PHE A 33 -14.99 8.26 41.72
C PHE A 33 -15.40 7.67 43.07
N ASN A 34 -16.59 7.07 43.13
CA ASN A 34 -17.03 6.22 44.23
C ASN A 34 -16.43 4.80 44.08
N SER A 35 -15.61 4.36 45.04
CA SER A 35 -14.88 3.08 44.94
C SER A 35 -15.73 1.81 45.05
N LYS A 36 -17.05 1.92 45.25
CA LYS A 36 -18.00 0.79 45.29
C LYS A 36 -18.93 0.70 44.08
N THR A 37 -19.12 1.79 43.34
CA THR A 37 -20.02 1.85 42.17
C THR A 37 -19.32 2.24 40.87
N ALA A 38 -18.02 2.57 40.91
CA ALA A 38 -17.25 3.18 39.82
C ALA A 38 -17.85 4.51 39.28
N GLU A 39 -18.83 5.08 39.98
CA GLU A 39 -19.55 6.29 39.58
C GLU A 39 -18.67 7.54 39.65
N LEU A 40 -18.65 8.33 38.57
CA LEU A 40 -17.95 9.62 38.50
C LEU A 40 -18.79 10.71 39.19
N LEU A 41 -18.36 11.17 40.37
CA LEU A 41 -19.10 12.13 41.20
C LEU A 41 -18.78 13.59 40.85
N SER A 42 -17.54 13.87 40.44
CA SER A 42 -17.11 15.21 40.06
C SER A 42 -15.83 15.18 39.23
N HIS A 43 -15.64 16.19 38.39
CA HIS A 43 -14.41 16.39 37.64
C HIS A 43 -14.19 17.87 37.26
N HIS A 44 -12.97 18.18 36.83
CA HIS A 44 -12.62 19.41 36.11
C HIS A 44 -11.61 19.10 35.00
N GLN A 45 -11.58 19.92 33.95
CA GLN A 45 -10.67 19.80 32.82
C GLN A 45 -10.09 21.17 32.48
N VAL A 46 -8.78 21.23 32.22
CA VAL A 46 -8.06 22.41 31.71
C VAL A 46 -7.32 21.98 30.43
N GLU A 47 -7.45 22.75 29.35
CA GLU A 47 -6.75 22.49 28.09
C GLU A 47 -5.27 22.88 28.19
N ILE A 48 -4.40 22.12 27.50
CA ILE A 48 -2.95 22.37 27.44
C ILE A 48 -2.58 22.92 26.06
N LYS A 49 -1.76 23.96 26.03
CA LYS A 49 -1.21 24.51 24.80
C LYS A 49 -0.06 23.66 24.29
N GLN A 50 -0.20 23.20 23.06
CA GLN A 50 0.89 22.60 22.30
C GLN A 50 1.67 23.71 21.57
N SER A 51 2.99 23.71 21.76
CA SER A 51 3.94 24.53 21.02
C SER A 51 4.44 23.77 19.80
N PHE A 52 4.57 24.47 18.67
CA PHE A 52 5.05 23.91 17.40
C PHE A 52 6.22 24.77 16.87
N PRO A 53 7.44 24.64 17.43
CA PRO A 53 8.55 25.54 17.08
C PRO A 53 9.03 25.41 15.62
N LYS A 54 8.81 24.24 15.01
CA LYS A 54 9.18 23.87 13.62
C LYS A 54 8.20 22.81 13.11
N GLU A 55 8.21 22.56 11.81
CA GLU A 55 7.46 21.45 11.20
C GLU A 55 7.85 20.10 11.85
N GLY A 56 6.84 19.31 12.23
CA GLY A 56 7.02 18.02 12.91
C GLY A 56 7.51 18.10 14.37
N TRP A 57 7.75 19.30 14.93
CA TRP A 57 8.15 19.48 16.32
C TRP A 57 6.93 19.79 17.19
N VAL A 58 6.79 19.12 18.34
CA VAL A 58 5.66 19.29 19.26
C VAL A 58 6.16 19.29 20.71
N GLU A 59 5.84 20.36 21.43
CA GLU A 59 6.31 20.65 22.79
C GLU A 59 5.17 21.07 23.71
N GLU A 60 5.29 20.75 25.00
CA GLU A 60 4.42 21.26 26.07
C GLU A 60 5.30 21.85 27.20
N ASP A 61 4.85 22.92 27.87
CA ASP A 61 5.56 23.48 29.03
C ASP A 61 5.30 22.60 30.28
N PRO A 62 6.34 22.01 30.91
CA PRO A 62 6.20 21.23 32.14
C PRO A 62 5.52 21.97 33.30
N LYS A 63 5.58 23.31 33.30
CA LYS A 63 4.92 24.19 34.29
C LYS A 63 3.45 24.39 33.98
N GLU A 64 3.07 24.53 32.70
CA GLU A 64 1.65 24.59 32.29
C GLU A 64 0.96 23.25 32.59
N ILE A 65 1.63 22.13 32.30
CA ILE A 65 1.20 20.78 32.72
C ILE A 65 0.97 20.74 34.23
N LEU A 66 1.95 21.12 35.06
CA LEU A 66 1.83 21.05 36.51
C LEU A 66 0.76 22.01 37.08
N GLN A 67 0.65 23.24 36.54
CA GLN A 67 -0.35 24.22 36.96
C GLN A 67 -1.78 23.73 36.66
N SER A 68 -1.99 23.14 35.48
CA SER A 68 -3.30 22.59 35.09
C SER A 68 -3.77 21.45 36.01
N VAL A 69 -2.82 20.64 36.53
CA VAL A 69 -3.12 19.59 37.52
C VAL A 69 -3.62 20.22 38.82
N TYR A 70 -2.91 21.22 39.35
CA TYR A 70 -3.34 21.93 40.56
C TYR A 70 -4.71 22.60 40.38
N GLU A 71 -4.95 23.30 39.27
CA GLU A 71 -6.27 23.91 39.02
C GLU A 71 -7.37 22.85 38.91
N CYS A 72 -7.16 21.75 38.17
CA CYS A 72 -8.14 20.68 38.09
C CYS A 72 -8.45 20.06 39.47
N MET A 73 -7.44 19.87 40.32
CA MET A 73 -7.60 19.37 41.68
C MET A 73 -8.41 20.34 42.55
N GLU A 74 -8.05 21.63 42.57
CA GLU A 74 -8.72 22.65 43.37
C GLU A 74 -10.18 22.84 42.93
N ARG A 75 -10.43 23.03 41.62
CA ARG A 75 -11.78 23.21 41.05
C ARG A 75 -12.69 22.00 41.27
N THR A 76 -12.15 20.79 41.31
CA THR A 76 -12.93 19.59 41.62
C THR A 76 -13.26 19.49 43.12
N CYS A 77 -12.33 19.88 44.00
CA CYS A 77 -12.58 19.96 45.43
C CYS A 77 -13.61 21.06 45.78
N GLU A 78 -13.58 22.20 45.09
CA GLU A 78 -14.63 23.23 45.15
C GLU A 78 -16.01 22.65 44.78
N LYS A 79 -16.11 21.96 43.64
CA LYS A 79 -17.36 21.31 43.18
C LYS A 79 -17.87 20.25 44.16
N LEU A 80 -17.02 19.38 44.70
CA LEU A 80 -17.40 18.38 45.69
C LEU A 80 -17.96 19.03 46.96
N THR A 81 -17.33 20.12 47.42
CA THR A 81 -17.79 20.89 48.58
C THR A 81 -19.16 21.53 48.32
N GLN A 82 -19.40 22.06 47.11
CA GLN A 82 -20.71 22.58 46.68
C GLN A 82 -21.80 21.49 46.64
N LEU A 83 -21.44 20.24 46.32
CA LEU A 83 -22.33 19.07 46.35
C LEU A 83 -22.55 18.51 47.78
N ASN A 84 -22.02 19.15 48.84
CA ASN A 84 -22.01 18.66 50.22
C ASN A 84 -21.31 17.30 50.41
N ILE A 85 -20.34 16.99 49.52
CA ILE A 85 -19.50 15.79 49.59
C ILE A 85 -18.22 16.15 50.33
N ASP A 86 -17.86 15.33 51.32
CA ASP A 86 -16.68 15.56 52.16
C ASP A 86 -15.39 15.16 51.42
N ILE A 87 -14.51 16.12 51.14
CA ILE A 87 -13.23 15.85 50.46
C ILE A 87 -12.32 14.90 51.25
N THR A 88 -12.49 14.80 52.57
CA THR A 88 -11.72 13.85 53.41
C THR A 88 -12.11 12.39 53.15
N ASN A 89 -13.18 12.13 52.39
CA ASN A 89 -13.51 10.79 51.91
C ASN A 89 -12.65 10.32 50.74
N ILE A 90 -11.89 11.20 50.08
CA ILE A 90 -10.87 10.81 49.09
C ILE A 90 -9.73 10.12 49.84
N LYS A 91 -9.51 8.82 49.58
CA LYS A 91 -8.51 7.99 50.29
C LYS A 91 -7.23 7.73 49.50
N ALA A 92 -7.25 7.99 48.19
CA ALA A 92 -6.12 7.78 47.30
C ALA A 92 -6.22 8.66 46.04
N ILE A 93 -5.07 8.85 45.39
CA ILE A 93 -4.94 9.48 44.07
C ILE A 93 -4.21 8.53 43.13
N GLY A 94 -4.80 8.30 41.96
CA GLY A 94 -4.14 7.69 40.80
C GLY A 94 -3.58 8.75 39.85
N VAL A 95 -2.52 8.39 39.11
CA VAL A 95 -1.96 9.19 38.02
C VAL A 95 -2.03 8.39 36.73
N THR A 96 -2.63 8.98 35.71
CA THR A 96 -2.55 8.54 34.32
C THR A 96 -2.11 9.69 33.44
N ASN A 97 -1.40 9.37 32.37
CA ASN A 97 -0.64 10.32 31.58
C ASN A 97 -0.44 9.84 30.15
N GLN A 98 -0.33 10.79 29.22
CA GLN A 98 0.27 10.53 27.92
C GLN A 98 1.64 9.87 28.08
N ARG A 99 1.81 8.74 27.40
CA ARG A 99 3.04 7.95 27.42
C ARG A 99 4.10 8.58 26.51
N GLU A 100 5.33 8.07 26.61
CA GLU A 100 6.54 8.46 25.86
C GLU A 100 7.03 9.92 26.01
N THR A 101 6.15 10.92 26.18
CA THR A 101 6.44 12.35 26.35
C THR A 101 7.52 12.56 27.42
N THR A 102 8.60 13.23 27.03
CA THR A 102 9.90 13.18 27.72
C THR A 102 10.25 14.51 28.37
N LEU A 103 10.58 14.48 29.66
CA LEU A 103 10.97 15.62 30.48
C LEU A 103 12.35 15.42 31.08
N VAL A 104 13.09 16.52 31.23
CA VAL A 104 14.34 16.60 32.00
C VAL A 104 14.34 17.86 32.86
N TRP A 105 14.62 17.72 34.15
CA TRP A 105 14.66 18.81 35.12
C TRP A 105 15.88 18.72 36.03
N ASP A 106 16.20 19.78 36.74
CA ASP A 106 17.29 19.83 37.72
C ASP A 106 16.76 19.50 39.13
N LYS A 107 17.39 18.55 39.81
CA LYS A 107 17.00 18.11 41.17
C LYS A 107 17.18 19.17 42.25
N GLU A 108 18.08 20.14 42.06
CA GLU A 108 18.48 21.13 43.07
C GLU A 108 17.64 22.40 42.94
N THR A 109 17.55 22.96 41.73
CA THR A 109 16.66 24.10 41.46
C THR A 109 15.20 23.70 41.37
N GLY A 110 14.90 22.46 40.96
CA GLY A 110 13.56 21.95 40.73
C GLY A 110 12.89 22.47 39.46
N GLU A 111 13.64 23.11 38.58
CA GLU A 111 13.16 23.72 37.34
C GLU A 111 13.33 22.76 36.15
N PRO A 112 12.39 22.73 35.18
CA PRO A 112 12.59 22.04 33.92
C PRO A 112 13.72 22.69 33.12
N LEU A 113 14.56 21.87 32.49
CA LEU A 113 15.73 22.33 31.71
C LEU A 113 15.41 22.54 30.23
N TYR A 114 14.27 22.02 29.77
CA TYR A 114 13.70 22.24 28.45
C TYR A 114 12.18 21.98 28.50
N ASN A 115 11.46 22.29 27.42
CA ASN A 115 10.08 21.86 27.25
C ASN A 115 9.95 20.33 27.21
N ALA A 116 8.78 19.79 27.54
CA ALA A 116 8.48 18.38 27.35
C ALA A 116 8.41 18.07 25.84
N ILE A 117 9.22 17.13 25.35
CA ILE A 117 9.14 16.68 23.96
C ILE A 117 8.02 15.64 23.86
N VAL A 118 6.93 16.00 23.18
CA VAL A 118 5.70 15.22 23.12
C VAL A 118 5.87 13.95 22.29
N TRP A 119 5.14 12.89 22.62
CA TRP A 119 5.27 11.57 21.98
C TRP A 119 5.25 11.59 20.45
N LEU A 120 4.38 12.40 19.83
CA LEU A 120 4.23 12.53 18.37
C LEU A 120 5.29 13.43 17.68
N ASP A 121 6.27 13.96 18.41
CA ASP A 121 7.38 14.75 17.87
C ASP A 121 8.32 13.93 16.98
N LEU A 122 8.67 14.49 15.81
CA LEU A 122 9.48 13.86 14.77
C LEU A 122 10.95 14.35 14.72
N ARG A 123 11.38 15.30 15.57
CA ARG A 123 12.75 15.88 15.52
C ARG A 123 13.85 14.83 15.69
N THR A 124 13.52 13.73 16.34
CA THR A 124 14.42 12.61 16.65
C THR A 124 14.69 11.71 15.44
N GLN A 125 14.06 11.93 14.28
CA GLN A 125 14.20 11.12 13.07
C GLN A 125 15.67 10.90 12.66
N SER A 126 16.48 11.95 12.60
CA SER A 126 17.92 11.86 12.29
C SER A 126 18.73 11.11 13.37
N THR A 127 18.24 11.11 14.61
CA THR A 127 18.83 10.34 15.72
C THR A 127 18.47 8.86 15.62
N VAL A 128 17.22 8.55 15.25
CA VAL A 128 16.73 7.19 14.93
C VAL A 128 17.52 6.59 13.77
N GLU A 129 17.68 7.33 12.67
CA GLU A 129 18.48 6.91 11.51
C GLU A 129 19.95 6.69 11.87
N ARG A 130 20.54 7.58 12.67
CA ARG A 130 21.92 7.46 13.18
C ARG A 130 22.11 6.24 14.08
N LEU A 131 21.10 5.87 14.87
CA LEU A 131 21.11 4.66 15.71
C LEU A 131 20.91 3.38 14.86
N ILE A 132 19.96 3.38 13.93
CA ILE A 132 19.73 2.26 13.00
C ILE A 132 20.98 2.03 12.13
N ASN A 133 21.65 3.07 11.64
CA ASN A 133 22.88 2.91 10.86
C ASN A 133 24.08 2.38 11.68
N LYS A 134 24.10 2.60 13.00
CA LYS A 134 25.07 1.98 13.94
C LYS A 134 24.67 0.55 14.37
N THR A 135 23.43 0.16 14.15
CA THR A 135 22.87 -1.13 14.60
C THR A 135 23.36 -2.28 13.70
N PRO A 136 23.75 -3.45 14.27
CA PRO A 136 24.07 -4.64 13.49
C PRO A 136 22.97 -5.00 12.48
N GLY A 137 23.33 -5.09 11.19
CA GLY A 137 22.39 -5.37 10.10
C GLY A 137 21.37 -4.26 9.79
N ARG A 138 21.55 -3.04 10.34
CA ARG A 138 20.63 -1.89 10.19
C ARG A 138 19.16 -2.21 10.54
N ASN A 139 18.94 -3.10 11.50
CA ASN A 139 17.62 -3.62 11.82
C ASN A 139 16.87 -2.75 12.85
N LYS A 140 15.77 -2.09 12.44
CA LYS A 140 14.92 -1.30 13.34
C LYS A 140 14.33 -2.10 14.52
N ASN A 141 14.24 -3.42 14.41
CA ASN A 141 13.73 -4.31 15.46
C ASN A 141 14.82 -4.88 16.39
N HIS A 142 16.09 -4.46 16.29
CA HIS A 142 17.20 -5.04 17.06
C HIS A 142 16.96 -5.11 18.58
N LEU A 143 16.42 -4.02 19.16
CA LEU A 143 16.14 -3.94 20.60
C LEU A 143 14.84 -4.62 21.03
N LYS A 144 13.97 -5.00 20.07
CA LYS A 144 12.61 -5.51 20.34
C LYS A 144 12.61 -6.71 21.29
N HIS A 145 13.63 -7.56 21.23
CA HIS A 145 13.77 -8.73 22.10
C HIS A 145 13.87 -8.39 23.61
N ARG A 146 14.23 -7.16 24.00
CA ARG A 146 14.29 -6.70 25.41
C ARG A 146 13.19 -5.70 25.76
N THR A 147 12.86 -4.80 24.85
CA THR A 147 11.92 -3.69 25.10
C THR A 147 10.49 -4.01 24.68
N GLY A 148 10.30 -4.94 23.74
CA GLY A 148 9.06 -5.10 22.99
C GLY A 148 8.86 -4.08 21.85
N LEU A 149 9.79 -3.13 21.68
CA LEU A 149 9.66 -1.94 20.84
C LEU A 149 10.68 -1.88 19.68
N PRO A 150 10.31 -1.36 18.49
CA PRO A 150 11.26 -0.99 17.44
C PRO A 150 11.96 0.35 17.76
N ILE A 151 13.11 0.61 17.14
CA ILE A 151 13.74 1.93 17.13
C ILE A 151 12.87 2.87 16.28
N SER A 152 12.28 3.88 16.93
CA SER A 152 11.29 4.81 16.34
C SER A 152 11.36 6.16 17.06
N THR A 153 10.90 7.24 16.41
CA THR A 153 10.86 8.61 16.97
C THR A 153 9.94 8.73 18.19
N TYR A 154 8.96 7.83 18.26
CA TYR A 154 7.89 7.80 19.27
C TYR A 154 8.43 7.74 20.71
N PHE A 155 9.45 6.93 20.99
CA PHE A 155 9.84 6.55 22.35
C PHE A 155 10.85 7.47 23.05
N SER A 156 10.91 7.40 24.39
CA SER A 156 11.63 8.40 25.21
C SER A 156 13.14 8.40 25.07
N ALA A 157 13.81 7.26 24.88
CA ALA A 157 15.28 7.21 24.81
C ALA A 157 15.87 8.06 23.67
N VAL A 158 15.21 8.12 22.51
CA VAL A 158 15.69 8.95 21.39
C VAL A 158 15.40 10.44 21.61
N LYS A 159 14.35 10.78 22.37
CA LYS A 159 14.05 12.15 22.80
C LYS A 159 15.06 12.64 23.86
N LEU A 160 15.36 11.81 24.86
CA LEU A 160 16.38 12.09 25.86
C LEU A 160 17.78 12.19 25.25
N ARG A 161 18.16 11.29 24.33
CA ARG A 161 19.41 11.40 23.56
C ARG A 161 19.48 12.70 22.77
N TRP A 162 18.38 13.10 22.12
CA TRP A 162 18.32 14.36 21.39
C TRP A 162 18.51 15.57 22.31
N LEU A 163 17.87 15.61 23.49
CA LEU A 163 18.08 16.67 24.47
C LEU A 163 19.56 16.75 24.91
N MET A 164 20.18 15.62 25.24
CA MET A 164 21.60 15.56 25.60
C MET A 164 22.56 15.88 24.45
N ASP A 165 22.11 15.83 23.18
CA ASP A 165 22.88 16.16 21.98
C ASP A 165 22.70 17.62 21.53
N ASN A 166 21.63 18.33 21.95
CA ASN A 166 21.19 19.60 21.37
C ASN A 166 20.81 20.71 22.38
N VAL A 167 20.66 20.40 23.67
CA VAL A 167 20.32 21.37 24.73
C VAL A 167 21.45 21.42 25.75
N GLU A 168 22.15 22.55 25.80
CA GLU A 168 23.39 22.69 26.58
C GLU A 168 23.13 22.60 28.08
N GLU A 169 22.03 23.19 28.54
CA GLU A 169 21.58 23.17 29.94
C GLU A 169 21.28 21.73 30.42
N VAL A 170 20.76 20.87 29.53
CA VAL A 170 20.57 19.44 29.81
C VAL A 170 21.91 18.71 29.85
N ARG A 171 22.81 18.99 28.90
CA ARG A 171 24.15 18.38 28.86
C ARG A 171 24.95 18.70 30.13
N GLU A 172 25.02 19.97 30.52
CA GLU A 172 25.68 20.43 31.76
C GLU A 172 25.03 19.83 33.01
N ALA A 173 23.70 19.75 33.08
CA ALA A 173 23.01 19.16 34.23
C ALA A 173 23.27 17.65 34.35
N VAL A 174 23.42 16.92 33.24
CA VAL A 174 23.82 15.50 33.27
C VAL A 174 25.28 15.35 33.68
N GLU A 175 26.19 16.13 33.11
CA GLU A 175 27.63 16.09 33.43
C GLU A 175 27.92 16.51 34.89
N SER A 176 27.12 17.42 35.47
CA SER A 176 27.17 17.78 36.89
C SER A 176 26.31 16.90 37.81
N HIS A 177 25.75 15.79 37.30
CA HIS A 177 24.89 14.85 38.02
C HIS A 177 23.63 15.48 38.69
N ARG A 178 23.17 16.65 38.23
CA ARG A 178 21.98 17.35 38.74
C ARG A 178 20.69 16.99 37.99
N ALA A 179 20.80 16.55 36.73
CA ALA A 179 19.65 16.20 35.91
C ALA A 179 18.85 15.02 36.48
N MET A 180 17.53 15.07 36.26
CA MET A 180 16.57 14.00 36.46
C MET A 180 15.76 13.87 35.18
N PHE A 181 15.58 12.65 34.68
CA PHE A 181 14.69 12.33 33.58
C PHE A 181 13.38 11.77 34.11
N GLY A 182 12.30 11.93 33.33
CA GLY A 182 11.07 11.18 33.50
C GLY A 182 10.12 11.30 32.31
N THR A 183 9.22 10.34 32.21
CA THR A 183 7.91 10.54 31.58
C THR A 183 7.01 11.38 32.50
N VAL A 184 5.86 11.85 31.98
CA VAL A 184 4.96 12.79 32.68
C VAL A 184 4.55 12.31 34.08
N ASP A 185 4.28 11.01 34.27
CA ASP A 185 4.01 10.42 35.58
C ASP A 185 5.11 10.71 36.60
N SER A 186 6.37 10.52 36.22
CA SER A 186 7.51 10.74 37.12
C SER A 186 7.74 12.22 37.42
N TRP A 187 7.38 13.14 36.52
CA TRP A 187 7.37 14.58 36.79
C TRP A 187 6.28 14.92 37.81
N LEU A 188 5.05 14.49 37.55
CA LEU A 188 3.90 14.77 38.42
C LEU A 188 4.08 14.17 39.82
N ILE A 189 4.47 12.90 39.95
CA ILE A 189 4.70 12.25 41.25
C ILE A 189 5.82 12.98 42.01
N TRP A 190 6.92 13.34 41.34
CA TRP A 190 8.03 14.06 41.97
C TRP A 190 7.59 15.45 42.47
N CYS A 191 6.90 16.24 41.66
CA CYS A 191 6.37 17.55 42.06
C CYS A 191 5.38 17.45 43.23
N LEU A 192 4.34 16.63 43.09
CA LEU A 192 3.21 16.55 44.03
C LEU A 192 3.61 15.99 45.41
N THR A 193 4.66 15.18 45.48
CA THR A 193 5.22 14.66 46.75
C THR A 193 6.25 15.59 47.41
N GLY A 194 6.71 16.64 46.74
CA GLY A 194 7.53 17.70 47.35
C GLY A 194 8.58 18.38 46.44
N GLY A 195 8.80 17.90 45.21
CA GLY A 195 9.81 18.43 44.31
C GLY A 195 11.23 18.41 44.92
N LYS A 196 11.95 19.53 44.85
CA LYS A 196 13.27 19.67 45.51
C LYS A 196 13.24 19.50 47.03
N SER A 197 12.07 19.59 47.66
CA SER A 197 11.85 19.41 49.10
C SER A 197 11.56 17.95 49.49
N GLY A 198 12.20 16.99 48.81
CA GLY A 198 12.08 15.55 49.08
C GLY A 198 11.03 14.80 48.25
N GLY A 199 10.76 15.27 47.03
CA GLY A 199 9.88 14.62 46.06
C GLY A 199 10.40 13.26 45.60
N VAL A 200 9.49 12.32 45.39
CA VAL A 200 9.78 10.92 45.08
C VAL A 200 10.00 10.75 43.57
N HIS A 201 11.21 10.36 43.18
CA HIS A 201 11.57 10.08 41.78
C HIS A 201 11.26 8.63 41.43
N CYS A 202 10.07 8.37 40.90
CA CYS A 202 9.65 7.04 40.46
C CYS A 202 8.68 7.08 39.29
N THR A 203 8.63 5.97 38.56
CA THR A 203 7.71 5.68 37.45
C THR A 203 7.13 4.28 37.63
N ASP A 204 6.01 3.96 36.97
CA ASP A 204 5.45 2.61 36.96
C ASP A 204 6.02 1.75 35.82
N VAL A 205 5.85 0.43 35.91
CA VAL A 205 6.30 -0.52 34.86
C VAL A 205 5.68 -0.26 33.49
N THR A 206 4.46 0.27 33.39
CA THR A 206 3.82 0.56 32.10
C THR A 206 4.49 1.74 31.42
N ASN A 207 4.65 2.89 32.09
CA ASN A 207 5.40 4.03 31.58
C ASN A 207 6.87 3.68 31.30
N ALA A 208 7.54 2.99 32.23
CA ALA A 208 8.94 2.56 32.04
C ALA A 208 9.12 1.72 30.75
N SER A 209 8.19 0.81 30.45
CA SER A 209 8.24 -0.01 29.23
C SER A 209 8.22 0.79 27.92
N ARG A 210 7.76 2.04 27.94
CA ARG A 210 7.66 2.93 26.77
C ARG A 210 8.94 3.72 26.45
N THR A 211 9.94 3.62 27.32
CA THR A 211 11.17 4.41 27.21
C THR A 211 12.18 3.88 26.19
N MET A 212 12.15 2.59 25.86
CA MET A 212 13.27 1.80 25.30
C MET A 212 14.52 1.62 26.19
N LEU A 213 14.50 2.05 27.45
CA LEU A 213 15.59 1.82 28.43
C LEU A 213 15.29 0.65 29.38
N PHE A 214 14.02 0.25 29.45
CA PHE A 214 13.48 -0.78 30.32
C PHE A 214 13.46 -2.14 29.62
N ASN A 215 13.82 -3.20 30.35
CA ASN A 215 13.73 -4.58 29.87
C ASN A 215 12.46 -5.23 30.44
N ILE A 216 11.53 -5.55 29.54
CA ILE A 216 10.18 -6.02 29.92
C ILE A 216 10.19 -7.39 30.60
N HIS A 217 11.28 -8.17 30.49
CA HIS A 217 11.39 -9.50 31.10
C HIS A 217 11.93 -9.44 32.54
N THR A 218 12.86 -8.51 32.81
CA THR A 218 13.41 -8.29 34.17
C THR A 218 12.57 -7.31 34.98
N LEU A 219 11.77 -6.48 34.31
CA LEU A 219 10.99 -5.38 34.87
C LEU A 219 11.84 -4.33 35.59
N ASP A 220 13.01 -4.02 35.03
CA ASP A 220 13.95 -3.01 35.53
C ASP A 220 14.70 -2.31 34.36
N TRP A 221 15.47 -1.26 34.65
CA TRP A 221 16.36 -0.60 33.69
C TRP A 221 17.48 -1.55 33.23
N ASP A 222 17.75 -1.56 31.92
CA ASP A 222 18.78 -2.43 31.34
C ASP A 222 20.08 -1.65 31.09
N PRO A 223 21.19 -1.98 31.78
CA PRO A 223 22.46 -1.27 31.63
C PRO A 223 23.02 -1.29 30.20
N GLU A 224 22.62 -2.26 29.37
CA GLU A 224 23.08 -2.36 27.98
C GLU A 224 22.23 -1.51 27.04
N LEU A 225 20.92 -1.35 27.31
CA LEU A 225 20.08 -0.36 26.62
C LEU A 225 20.55 1.05 26.97
N CYS A 226 20.76 1.36 28.25
CA CYS A 226 21.31 2.64 28.69
C CYS A 226 22.66 2.95 28.02
N ARG A 227 23.58 1.97 27.97
CA ARG A 227 24.86 2.09 27.26
C ARG A 227 24.70 2.29 25.75
N TYR A 228 23.76 1.60 25.10
CA TYR A 228 23.49 1.71 23.66
C TYR A 228 23.03 3.12 23.26
N PHE A 229 22.18 3.76 24.07
CA PHE A 229 21.76 5.15 23.86
C PHE A 229 22.74 6.18 24.47
N GLY A 230 23.76 5.76 25.22
CA GLY A 230 24.69 6.67 25.91
C GLY A 230 24.01 7.49 27.01
N ILE A 231 23.01 6.90 27.69
CA ILE A 231 22.23 7.53 28.75
C ILE A 231 22.71 7.00 30.11
N PRO A 232 23.08 7.87 31.07
CA PRO A 232 23.43 7.44 32.43
C PRO A 232 22.22 6.86 33.17
N MET A 233 22.45 5.88 34.04
CA MET A 233 21.37 5.28 34.84
C MET A 233 20.98 6.15 36.04
N GLU A 234 21.90 7.02 36.48
CA GLU A 234 21.81 7.89 37.64
C GLU A 234 20.71 8.96 37.53
N ILE A 235 20.25 9.26 36.31
CA ILE A 235 19.16 10.22 36.04
C ILE A 235 17.79 9.56 35.90
N LEU A 236 17.70 8.21 35.95
CA LEU A 236 16.46 7.47 35.68
C LEU A 236 15.60 7.31 36.95
N PRO A 237 14.26 7.43 36.84
CA PRO A 237 13.36 7.26 37.98
C PRO A 237 13.34 5.81 38.47
N ARG A 238 13.16 5.59 39.77
CA ARG A 238 13.02 4.23 40.31
C ARG A 238 11.72 3.60 39.81
N VAL A 239 11.81 2.50 39.07
CA VAL A 239 10.60 1.78 38.63
C VAL A 239 9.91 1.11 39.82
N ARG A 240 8.58 1.17 39.85
CA ARG A 240 7.70 0.51 40.82
C ARG A 240 6.54 -0.20 40.12
N SER A 241 5.74 -0.94 40.89
CA SER A 241 4.47 -1.47 40.36
C SER A 241 3.46 -0.35 40.07
N SER A 242 2.40 -0.67 39.33
CA SER A 242 1.31 0.25 38.96
C SER A 242 0.28 0.49 40.08
N SER A 243 0.41 -0.20 41.21
CA SER A 243 -0.47 -0.10 42.39
C SER A 243 0.35 -0.26 43.67
N GLU A 244 0.90 0.84 44.17
CA GLU A 244 1.79 0.91 45.33
C GLU A 244 1.82 2.36 45.85
N ILE A 245 1.88 2.59 47.16
CA ILE A 245 2.02 3.95 47.70
C ILE A 245 3.40 4.53 47.31
N TYR A 246 3.41 5.42 46.30
CA TYR A 246 4.63 6.09 45.84
C TYR A 246 5.08 7.12 46.87
N GLY A 247 4.14 7.94 47.34
CA GLY A 247 4.35 8.98 48.35
C GLY A 247 3.02 9.65 48.72
N LEU A 248 3.07 10.65 49.60
CA LEU A 248 1.90 11.43 50.00
C LEU A 248 1.90 12.80 49.31
N MET A 249 0.72 13.28 48.94
CA MET A 249 0.50 14.68 48.53
C MET A 249 1.09 15.65 49.55
N LYS A 250 1.92 16.60 49.12
CA LYS A 250 2.58 17.54 50.02
C LYS A 250 1.73 18.77 50.36
N SER A 251 0.98 19.28 49.38
CA SER A 251 0.30 20.58 49.40
C SER A 251 -1.15 20.49 48.90
N GLY A 252 -1.87 21.61 48.96
CA GLY A 252 -3.26 21.73 48.49
C GLY A 252 -4.29 21.06 49.42
N ALA A 253 -5.55 21.07 48.98
CA ALA A 253 -6.69 20.54 49.74
C ALA A 253 -6.62 19.02 50.02
N LEU A 254 -5.73 18.30 49.33
CA LEU A 254 -5.53 16.84 49.45
C LEU A 254 -4.17 16.49 50.08
N SER A 255 -3.52 17.42 50.78
CA SER A 255 -2.27 17.14 51.51
C SER A 255 -2.43 15.95 52.47
N GLY A 256 -1.45 15.04 52.46
CA GLY A 256 -1.46 13.78 53.21
C GLY A 256 -2.14 12.59 52.53
N ILE A 257 -2.89 12.79 51.44
CA ILE A 257 -3.50 11.68 50.68
C ILE A 257 -2.44 10.92 49.87
N PRO A 258 -2.42 9.57 49.86
CA PRO A 258 -1.43 8.77 49.14
C PRO A 258 -1.65 8.78 47.63
N ILE A 259 -0.61 9.18 46.89
CA ILE A 259 -0.50 8.87 45.46
C ILE A 259 -0.08 7.40 45.38
N SER A 260 -0.94 6.57 44.80
CA SER A 260 -0.93 5.12 45.04
C SER A 260 -1.28 4.24 43.83
N GLY A 261 -1.71 4.83 42.71
CA GLY A 261 -1.83 4.15 41.43
C GLY A 261 -1.14 4.94 40.34
N CYS A 262 -0.44 4.29 39.42
CA CYS A 262 0.20 4.92 38.28
C CYS A 262 0.18 3.98 37.08
N LEU A 263 -0.39 4.43 35.97
CA LEU A 263 -0.53 3.69 34.72
C LEU A 263 -0.46 4.68 33.55
N GLY A 264 0.28 4.37 32.50
CA GLY A 264 0.23 5.15 31.26
C GLY A 264 -1.16 5.06 30.60
N ASP A 265 -1.63 6.12 29.96
CA ASP A 265 -3.00 6.32 29.46
C ASP A 265 -3.70 5.07 28.89
N GLN A 266 -3.07 4.41 27.91
CA GLN A 266 -3.67 3.27 27.24
C GLN A 266 -3.74 2.01 28.12
N SER A 267 -2.81 1.89 29.08
CA SER A 267 -2.78 0.85 30.11
C SER A 267 -3.80 1.13 31.21
N ALA A 268 -4.00 2.40 31.56
CA ALA A 268 -5.06 2.84 32.47
C ALA A 268 -6.44 2.52 31.87
N ALA A 269 -6.69 2.84 30.60
CA ALA A 269 -7.93 2.48 29.91
C ALA A 269 -8.17 0.96 29.87
N LEU A 270 -7.13 0.14 29.70
CA LEU A 270 -7.22 -1.32 29.77
C LEU A 270 -7.65 -1.83 31.15
N VAL A 271 -7.14 -1.24 32.24
CA VAL A 271 -7.56 -1.54 33.62
C VAL A 271 -8.99 -1.05 33.89
N GLY A 272 -9.36 0.15 33.42
CA GLY A 272 -10.70 0.72 33.60
C GLY A 272 -11.80 0.01 32.82
N GLN A 273 -11.48 -0.60 31.67
CA GLN A 273 -12.35 -1.52 30.92
C GLN A 273 -12.42 -2.94 31.53
N MET A 274 -11.72 -3.17 32.65
CA MET A 274 -11.65 -4.46 33.36
C MET A 274 -11.10 -5.61 32.50
N CYS A 275 -10.20 -5.33 31.55
CA CYS A 275 -9.49 -6.31 30.73
C CYS A 275 -8.43 -7.09 31.55
N PHE A 276 -8.85 -7.80 32.61
CA PHE A 276 -7.95 -8.54 33.50
C PHE A 276 -7.64 -9.97 33.07
N GLN A 277 -8.40 -10.51 32.11
CA GLN A 277 -8.25 -11.86 31.57
C GLN A 277 -7.49 -11.85 30.23
N ASP A 278 -6.76 -12.93 29.96
CA ASP A 278 -6.05 -13.14 28.70
C ASP A 278 -7.02 -13.10 27.51
N GLY A 279 -6.61 -12.45 26.41
CA GLY A 279 -7.42 -12.26 25.22
C GLY A 279 -8.41 -11.09 25.27
N GLN A 280 -8.69 -10.48 26.43
CA GLN A 280 -9.52 -9.26 26.50
C GLN A 280 -8.78 -8.06 25.90
N ALA A 281 -9.50 -7.21 25.17
CA ALA A 281 -8.93 -6.07 24.45
C ALA A 281 -9.88 -4.86 24.37
N LYS A 282 -9.28 -3.66 24.40
CA LYS A 282 -9.97 -2.37 24.23
C LYS A 282 -9.32 -1.50 23.16
N ASN A 283 -10.12 -0.72 22.42
CA ASN A 283 -9.63 0.33 21.53
C ASN A 283 -10.09 1.72 21.99
N THR A 284 -9.14 2.64 22.17
CA THR A 284 -9.41 4.04 22.52
C THR A 284 -9.41 4.90 21.26
N TYR A 285 -10.50 5.62 21.00
CA TYR A 285 -10.65 6.50 19.83
C TYR A 285 -10.46 7.96 20.23
N GLY A 286 -9.20 8.40 20.26
CA GLY A 286 -8.79 9.79 20.48
C GLY A 286 -8.34 10.47 19.18
N THR A 287 -7.30 11.31 19.27
CA THR A 287 -6.63 11.91 18.11
C THR A 287 -6.09 10.83 17.14
N GLY A 288 -5.52 9.77 17.71
CA GLY A 288 -5.26 8.47 17.08
C GLY A 288 -6.09 7.34 17.73
N CYS A 289 -5.94 6.11 17.25
CA CYS A 289 -6.51 4.92 17.88
C CYS A 289 -5.42 4.06 18.54
N PHE A 290 -5.75 3.43 19.67
CA PHE A 290 -4.83 2.55 20.39
C PHE A 290 -5.59 1.29 20.86
N LEU A 291 -5.44 0.22 20.08
CA LEU A 291 -5.92 -1.12 20.42
C LEU A 291 -4.87 -1.79 21.30
N LEU A 292 -5.25 -2.14 22.53
CA LEU A 292 -4.44 -2.94 23.45
C LEU A 292 -5.19 -4.23 23.81
N ARG A 293 -4.46 -5.34 23.81
CA ARG A 293 -4.96 -6.68 24.16
C ARG A 293 -4.10 -7.29 25.25
N ASN A 294 -4.71 -7.71 26.35
CA ASN A 294 -4.07 -8.46 27.42
C ASN A 294 -3.58 -9.83 26.89
N THR A 295 -2.33 -10.20 27.20
CA THR A 295 -1.71 -11.50 26.84
C THR A 295 -1.28 -12.32 28.06
N GLY A 296 -1.92 -12.07 29.21
CA GLY A 296 -1.60 -12.72 30.47
C GLY A 296 -0.22 -12.33 31.02
N THR A 297 0.38 -13.25 31.79
CA THR A 297 1.66 -13.03 32.48
C THR A 297 2.89 -13.37 31.63
N LYS A 298 2.74 -13.49 30.30
CA LYS A 298 3.84 -13.75 29.35
C LYS A 298 3.85 -12.69 28.24
N PRO A 299 5.01 -12.11 27.89
CA PRO A 299 5.11 -11.19 26.77
C PRO A 299 5.00 -11.96 25.45
N VAL A 300 3.96 -11.66 24.66
CA VAL A 300 3.85 -12.16 23.28
C VAL A 300 4.66 -11.26 22.36
N MET A 301 5.72 -11.80 21.78
CA MET A 301 6.58 -11.09 20.85
C MET A 301 5.95 -11.06 19.46
N SER A 302 5.59 -9.87 18.97
CA SER A 302 4.95 -9.71 17.67
C SER A 302 5.93 -9.82 16.49
N ASP A 303 5.55 -10.57 15.47
CA ASP A 303 6.18 -10.54 14.14
C ASP A 303 5.40 -9.64 13.17
N HIS A 304 4.10 -9.42 13.40
CA HIS A 304 3.20 -8.64 12.53
C HIS A 304 3.22 -7.12 12.78
N GLY A 305 4.35 -6.59 13.26
CA GLY A 305 4.55 -5.15 13.42
C GLY A 305 3.87 -4.50 14.63
N LEU A 306 3.35 -5.27 15.59
CA LEU A 306 2.81 -4.72 16.84
C LEU A 306 3.91 -4.46 17.87
N LEU A 307 3.58 -3.66 18.89
CA LEU A 307 4.41 -3.45 20.08
C LEU A 307 4.06 -4.52 21.11
N THR A 308 5.08 -5.05 21.80
CA THR A 308 4.89 -5.81 23.04
C THR A 308 5.13 -4.84 24.20
N THR A 309 4.23 -4.77 25.17
CA THR A 309 4.29 -3.77 26.26
C THR A 309 3.89 -4.39 27.59
N VAL A 310 4.24 -3.77 28.71
CA VAL A 310 3.63 -4.12 30.01
C VAL A 310 2.21 -3.53 30.03
N ALA A 311 1.22 -4.34 30.42
CA ALA A 311 -0.17 -3.94 30.55
C ALA A 311 -0.48 -3.30 31.90
N TYR A 312 0.00 -3.91 32.98
CA TYR A 312 -0.08 -3.43 34.36
C TYR A 312 0.71 -4.34 35.30
N LYS A 313 1.07 -3.84 36.49
CA LYS A 313 1.47 -4.67 37.64
C LYS A 313 0.76 -4.17 38.89
N LEU A 314 -0.37 -4.78 39.24
CA LEU A 314 -1.27 -4.28 40.30
C LEU A 314 -0.83 -4.78 41.70
N GLY A 315 0.37 -4.36 42.11
CA GLY A 315 0.98 -4.66 43.41
C GLY A 315 2.45 -5.04 43.29
N ARG A 316 3.27 -4.67 44.28
CA ARG A 316 4.73 -4.87 44.29
C ARG A 316 5.14 -6.32 44.03
N ASP A 317 4.52 -7.26 44.74
CA ASP A 317 4.85 -8.70 44.70
C ASP A 317 3.81 -9.51 43.90
N LYS A 318 2.95 -8.83 43.12
CA LYS A 318 2.02 -9.45 42.16
C LYS A 318 2.73 -9.65 40.80
N PRO A 319 2.32 -10.63 39.98
CA PRO A 319 2.86 -10.76 38.62
C PRO A 319 2.50 -9.54 37.76
N ALA A 320 3.40 -9.18 36.84
CA ALA A 320 3.07 -8.26 35.76
C ALA A 320 2.25 -8.99 34.68
N PHE A 321 1.34 -8.26 34.06
CA PHE A 321 0.64 -8.68 32.86
C PHE A 321 1.16 -7.89 31.66
N TYR A 322 1.10 -8.48 30.49
CA TYR A 322 1.60 -7.92 29.24
C TYR A 322 0.46 -7.66 28.27
N ALA A 323 0.72 -6.80 27.28
CA ALA A 323 -0.19 -6.58 26.18
C ALA A 323 0.54 -6.57 24.84
N LEU A 324 -0.20 -6.96 23.80
CA LEU A 324 0.06 -6.50 22.44
C LEU A 324 -0.62 -5.13 22.27
N GLU A 325 0.07 -4.20 21.63
CA GLU A 325 -0.43 -2.87 21.29
C GLU A 325 -0.20 -2.58 19.80
N GLY A 326 -1.21 -2.03 19.15
CA GLY A 326 -1.02 -1.34 17.88
C GLY A 326 -1.69 0.03 17.91
N SER A 327 -1.05 0.99 17.26
CA SER A 327 -1.45 2.38 17.22
C SER A 327 -1.73 2.85 15.80
N VAL A 328 -2.83 3.59 15.63
CA VAL A 328 -3.18 4.35 14.44
C VAL A 328 -2.89 5.81 14.73
N ALA A 329 -1.96 6.43 14.01
CA ALA A 329 -1.59 7.83 14.25
C ALA A 329 -2.78 8.80 14.07
N ILE A 330 -3.61 8.55 13.05
CA ILE A 330 -4.68 9.47 12.62
C ILE A 330 -6.04 8.77 12.71
N ALA A 331 -6.81 9.14 13.75
CA ALA A 331 -8.21 8.77 13.94
C ALA A 331 -9.06 10.05 14.07
N GLY A 332 -9.29 10.57 15.28
CA GLY A 332 -10.00 11.83 15.50
C GLY A 332 -9.34 13.04 14.81
N ALA A 333 -8.03 12.96 14.55
CA ALA A 333 -7.33 13.93 13.71
C ALA A 333 -7.89 14.02 12.27
N VAL A 334 -8.47 12.96 11.69
CA VAL A 334 -9.13 13.03 10.38
C VAL A 334 -10.39 13.91 10.42
N VAL A 335 -11.11 13.90 11.55
CA VAL A 335 -12.31 14.71 11.76
C VAL A 335 -11.94 16.19 11.84
N ARG A 336 -10.93 16.53 12.65
CA ARG A 336 -10.39 17.90 12.73
C ARG A 336 -9.87 18.37 11.37
N TRP A 337 -9.12 17.55 10.64
CA TRP A 337 -8.62 17.92 9.31
C TRP A 337 -9.74 18.17 8.28
N LEU A 338 -10.82 17.38 8.30
CA LEU A 338 -12.00 17.62 7.45
C LEU A 338 -12.74 18.93 7.82
N GLN A 339 -12.65 19.36 9.07
CA GLN A 339 -13.21 20.61 9.59
C GLN A 339 -12.30 21.80 9.25
N ASP A 340 -11.10 21.80 9.81
CA ASP A 340 -10.20 22.95 9.90
C ASP A 340 -9.40 23.18 8.60
N ASN A 341 -9.07 22.12 7.85
CA ASN A 341 -8.26 22.23 6.63
C ASN A 341 -9.08 22.15 5.33
N LEU A 342 -10.15 21.34 5.28
CA LEU A 342 -10.99 21.21 4.08
C LEU A 342 -12.36 21.91 4.15
N GLY A 343 -12.83 22.34 5.32
CA GLY A 343 -14.15 22.98 5.46
C GLY A 343 -15.32 22.09 5.01
N ILE A 344 -15.15 20.76 5.03
CA ILE A 344 -16.18 19.80 4.64
C ILE A 344 -17.26 19.70 5.72
N ILE A 345 -16.90 19.96 6.98
CA ILE A 345 -17.80 20.00 8.14
C ILE A 345 -17.56 21.29 8.94
N GLY A 346 -18.60 21.82 9.57
CA GLY A 346 -18.48 22.90 10.57
C GLY A 346 -18.30 22.38 12.01
N SER A 347 -18.59 21.10 12.26
CA SER A 347 -18.36 20.44 13.55
C SER A 347 -18.26 18.92 13.40
N SER A 348 -17.71 18.25 14.40
CA SER A 348 -17.64 16.78 14.49
C SER A 348 -19.01 16.09 14.38
N GLU A 349 -20.08 16.71 14.88
CA GLU A 349 -21.45 16.19 14.73
C GLU A 349 -21.97 16.22 13.28
N GLU A 350 -21.52 17.19 12.46
CA GLU A 350 -21.93 17.25 11.05
C GLU A 350 -21.36 16.06 10.28
N LEU A 351 -20.19 15.53 10.67
CA LEU A 351 -19.58 14.36 10.04
C LEU A 351 -20.51 13.13 10.09
N GLU A 352 -21.10 12.84 11.25
CA GLU A 352 -22.05 11.73 11.39
C GLU A 352 -23.31 11.95 10.56
N LYS A 353 -23.88 13.16 10.61
CA LYS A 353 -25.10 13.54 9.86
C LYS A 353 -24.88 13.45 8.35
N LEU A 354 -23.70 13.84 7.85
CA LEU A 354 -23.32 13.71 6.44
C LEU A 354 -23.05 12.27 6.04
N ALA A 355 -22.28 11.51 6.81
CA ALA A 355 -22.00 10.11 6.50
C ALA A 355 -23.30 9.27 6.48
N ALA A 356 -24.19 9.48 7.46
CA ALA A 356 -25.50 8.85 7.51
C ALA A 356 -26.40 9.20 6.30
N SER A 357 -26.21 10.37 5.67
CA SER A 357 -27.00 10.78 4.48
C SER A 357 -26.74 9.95 3.22
N VAL A 358 -25.63 9.19 3.16
CA VAL A 358 -25.26 8.32 2.02
C VAL A 358 -25.20 6.83 2.37
N GLY A 359 -25.00 6.46 3.64
CA GLY A 359 -25.00 5.07 4.12
C GLY A 359 -23.86 4.18 3.63
N THR A 360 -23.08 4.62 2.63
CA THR A 360 -21.88 3.95 2.13
C THR A 360 -20.94 4.94 1.43
N SER A 361 -19.66 4.61 1.37
CA SER A 361 -18.63 5.36 0.63
C SER A 361 -18.76 5.25 -0.88
N TYR A 362 -19.61 4.34 -1.40
CA TYR A 362 -19.76 4.02 -2.84
C TYR A 362 -18.42 3.69 -3.55
N GLY A 363 -17.43 3.20 -2.80
CA GLY A 363 -16.10 2.86 -3.31
C GLY A 363 -15.07 3.99 -3.26
N CYS A 364 -15.41 5.13 -2.65
CA CYS A 364 -14.44 6.12 -2.20
C CYS A 364 -13.62 5.53 -1.02
N TYR A 365 -12.30 5.56 -1.09
CA TYR A 365 -11.42 5.17 0.03
C TYR A 365 -10.47 6.32 0.35
N PHE A 366 -10.41 6.69 1.63
CA PHE A 366 -9.56 7.75 2.16
C PHE A 366 -8.55 7.15 3.13
N VAL A 367 -7.28 7.02 2.74
CA VAL A 367 -6.21 6.59 3.65
C VAL A 367 -5.64 7.84 4.32
N PRO A 368 -5.79 8.05 5.65
CA PRO A 368 -5.47 9.31 6.31
C PRO A 368 -4.02 9.34 6.83
N ALA A 369 -3.06 8.87 6.04
CA ALA A 369 -1.65 8.70 6.42
C ALA A 369 -0.87 10.04 6.43
N PHE A 370 -1.34 11.05 7.16
CA PHE A 370 -0.75 12.40 7.16
C PHE A 370 0.69 12.43 7.68
N SER A 371 1.02 11.57 8.65
CA SER A 371 2.36 11.44 9.26
C SER A 371 2.98 10.05 8.99
N GLY A 372 2.63 9.44 7.85
CA GLY A 372 2.95 8.05 7.54
C GLY A 372 1.91 7.06 8.06
N LEU A 373 2.22 5.76 7.96
CA LEU A 373 1.42 4.66 8.52
C LEU A 373 2.17 4.01 9.68
N TYR A 374 1.49 3.81 10.81
CA TYR A 374 2.03 3.16 12.00
C TYR A 374 1.78 1.63 11.92
N ALA A 375 1.50 0.94 13.03
CA ALA A 375 1.27 -0.49 13.02
C ALA A 375 0.06 -0.89 12.14
N PRO A 376 0.12 -2.01 11.38
CA PRO A 376 1.21 -2.97 11.31
C PRO A 376 2.38 -2.56 10.39
N TYR A 377 2.22 -1.52 9.56
CA TYR A 377 3.10 -1.23 8.42
C TYR A 377 4.43 -0.54 8.79
N TRP A 378 4.41 0.45 9.68
CA TRP A 378 5.56 1.31 10.02
C TRP A 378 6.26 1.90 8.80
N GLU A 379 5.48 2.61 7.98
CA GLU A 379 5.86 3.16 6.69
C GLU A 379 5.79 4.71 6.70
N PRO A 380 6.91 5.40 6.99
CA PRO A 380 6.94 6.87 7.08
C PRO A 380 6.86 7.57 5.71
N SER A 381 7.10 6.86 4.60
CA SER A 381 6.92 7.41 3.24
C SER A 381 5.45 7.54 2.82
N ALA A 382 4.52 6.99 3.61
CA ALA A 382 3.11 7.03 3.28
C ALA A 382 2.52 8.43 3.42
N ARG A 383 1.61 8.81 2.51
CA ARG A 383 0.89 10.10 2.54
C ARG A 383 -0.61 9.93 2.44
N GLY A 384 -1.37 10.93 2.90
CA GLY A 384 -2.83 10.90 2.85
C GLY A 384 -3.36 10.91 1.42
N ILE A 385 -4.21 9.94 1.05
CA ILE A 385 -4.82 9.86 -0.28
C ILE A 385 -6.33 9.63 -0.22
N ILE A 386 -7.07 10.20 -1.18
CA ILE A 386 -8.47 9.87 -1.45
C ILE A 386 -8.56 9.30 -2.86
N CYS A 387 -9.12 8.11 -3.02
CA CYS A 387 -9.19 7.37 -4.27
C CYS A 387 -10.56 6.73 -4.50
N GLY A 388 -10.82 6.24 -5.72
CA GLY A 388 -12.13 5.68 -6.09
C GLY A 388 -13.22 6.73 -6.37
N LEU A 389 -12.85 8.01 -6.52
CA LEU A 389 -13.76 9.11 -6.84
C LEU A 389 -14.43 8.93 -8.21
N THR A 390 -15.71 9.29 -8.29
CA THR A 390 -16.51 9.33 -9.52
C THR A 390 -17.29 10.65 -9.60
N GLN A 391 -17.97 10.92 -10.72
CA GLN A 391 -18.86 12.09 -10.85
C GLN A 391 -20.07 12.08 -9.88
N PHE A 392 -20.36 10.95 -9.23
CA PHE A 392 -21.40 10.84 -8.19
C PHE A 392 -20.87 11.17 -6.79
N THR A 393 -19.56 11.06 -6.57
CA THR A 393 -18.94 11.22 -5.25
C THR A 393 -19.01 12.69 -4.79
N ASN A 394 -19.37 12.90 -3.52
CA ASN A 394 -19.59 14.23 -2.93
C ASN A 394 -19.09 14.27 -1.47
N LYS A 395 -19.25 15.40 -0.77
CA LYS A 395 -18.70 15.59 0.59
C LYS A 395 -19.17 14.55 1.61
N SER A 396 -20.42 14.06 1.50
CA SER A 396 -20.97 13.01 2.38
C SER A 396 -20.26 11.66 2.21
N HIS A 397 -19.85 11.32 0.99
CA HIS A 397 -19.10 10.10 0.71
C HIS A 397 -17.67 10.16 1.27
N VAL A 398 -17.03 11.34 1.25
CA VAL A 398 -15.72 11.56 1.87
C VAL A 398 -15.83 11.51 3.40
N ALA A 399 -16.89 12.09 3.98
CA ALA A 399 -17.21 11.98 5.39
C ALA A 399 -17.40 10.52 5.83
N PHE A 400 -18.14 9.72 5.06
CA PHE A 400 -18.30 8.29 5.32
C PHE A 400 -16.98 7.53 5.19
N ALA A 401 -16.22 7.74 4.10
CA ALA A 401 -14.94 7.08 3.88
C ALA A 401 -13.90 7.38 4.98
N ALA A 402 -13.96 8.56 5.60
CA ALA A 402 -13.11 8.91 6.74
C ALA A 402 -13.44 8.09 8.01
N LEU A 403 -14.73 7.84 8.30
CA LEU A 403 -15.13 6.94 9.38
C LEU A 403 -14.76 5.49 9.05
N GLU A 404 -15.03 5.06 7.81
CA GLU A 404 -14.71 3.70 7.32
C GLU A 404 -13.19 3.41 7.44
N ALA A 405 -12.34 4.39 7.16
CA ALA A 405 -10.88 4.30 7.28
C ALA A 405 -10.36 4.10 8.71
N VAL A 406 -11.01 4.70 9.72
CA VAL A 406 -10.65 4.46 11.13
C VAL A 406 -11.03 3.03 11.53
N CYS A 407 -12.17 2.53 11.04
CA CYS A 407 -12.60 1.16 11.25
C CYS A 407 -11.67 0.13 10.56
N PHE A 408 -11.21 0.40 9.34
CA PHE A 408 -10.26 -0.48 8.64
C PHE A 408 -8.88 -0.51 9.30
N GLN A 409 -8.31 0.63 9.70
CA GLN A 409 -7.01 0.65 10.41
C GLN A 409 -7.10 -0.09 11.75
N THR A 410 -8.23 0.00 12.46
CA THR A 410 -8.50 -0.80 13.65
C THR A 410 -8.53 -2.31 13.34
N ARG A 411 -9.13 -2.72 12.20
CA ARG A 411 -9.11 -4.11 11.74
C ARG A 411 -7.70 -4.60 11.39
N GLU A 412 -6.88 -3.79 10.74
CA GLU A 412 -5.50 -4.18 10.37
C GLU A 412 -4.66 -4.52 11.60
N ILE A 413 -4.84 -3.77 12.70
CA ILE A 413 -4.19 -4.05 13.98
C ILE A 413 -4.81 -5.29 14.66
N LEU A 414 -6.15 -5.45 14.63
CA LEU A 414 -6.83 -6.60 15.23
C LEU A 414 -6.50 -7.92 14.51
N ASP A 415 -6.41 -7.91 13.18
CA ASP A 415 -5.94 -9.02 12.36
C ASP A 415 -4.50 -9.40 12.73
N ALA A 416 -3.61 -8.42 12.89
CA ALA A 416 -2.23 -8.64 13.34
C ALA A 416 -2.19 -9.23 14.77
N MET A 417 -3.03 -8.74 15.69
CA MET A 417 -3.14 -9.28 17.05
C MET A 417 -3.61 -10.73 17.06
N ASN A 418 -4.58 -11.07 16.22
CA ASN A 418 -5.08 -12.43 16.09
C ASN A 418 -4.01 -13.39 15.52
N GLN A 419 -3.15 -12.90 14.62
CA GLN A 419 -2.01 -13.66 14.08
C GLN A 419 -0.89 -13.85 15.12
N ASP A 420 -0.49 -12.79 15.84
CA ASP A 420 0.57 -12.86 16.87
C ASP A 420 0.16 -13.66 18.12
N SER A 421 -1.13 -13.64 18.50
CA SER A 421 -1.64 -14.33 19.70
C SER A 421 -2.23 -15.72 19.44
N GLY A 422 -2.53 -16.06 18.18
CA GLY A 422 -3.14 -17.34 17.79
C GLY A 422 -4.60 -17.57 18.22
N ILE A 423 -5.23 -16.60 18.90
CA ILE A 423 -6.63 -16.70 19.38
C ILE A 423 -7.40 -15.47 18.87
N PRO A 424 -8.51 -15.63 18.13
CA PRO A 424 -9.29 -14.51 17.63
C PRO A 424 -10.04 -13.77 18.76
N LEU A 425 -10.04 -12.43 18.72
CA LEU A 425 -10.87 -11.61 19.62
C LEU A 425 -12.37 -11.82 19.34
N THR A 426 -13.18 -12.02 20.38
CA THR A 426 -14.62 -12.33 20.27
C THR A 426 -15.55 -11.13 20.42
N GLN A 427 -15.08 -10.05 21.06
CA GLN A 427 -15.77 -8.76 21.21
C GLN A 427 -14.73 -7.67 21.43
N LEU A 428 -15.01 -6.43 20.99
CA LEU A 428 -14.12 -5.29 21.20
C LEU A 428 -14.74 -4.29 22.18
N GLN A 429 -14.08 -4.04 23.31
CA GLN A 429 -14.42 -2.93 24.19
C GLN A 429 -13.89 -1.61 23.59
N VAL A 430 -14.62 -0.51 23.75
CA VAL A 430 -14.26 0.78 23.15
C VAL A 430 -14.48 1.96 24.09
N ASP A 431 -13.62 2.97 23.99
CA ASP A 431 -13.72 4.24 24.73
C ASP A 431 -13.08 5.40 23.94
N GLY A 432 -13.06 6.60 24.52
CA GLY A 432 -12.58 7.82 23.88
C GLY A 432 -13.64 8.55 23.05
N GLY A 433 -13.33 9.80 22.70
CA GLY A 433 -14.32 10.78 22.22
C GLY A 433 -15.10 10.39 20.96
N MET A 434 -14.50 9.64 20.02
CA MET A 434 -15.22 9.25 18.80
C MET A 434 -16.32 8.20 19.04
N THR A 435 -16.34 7.51 20.19
CA THR A 435 -17.40 6.54 20.53
C THR A 435 -18.77 7.19 20.79
N SER A 436 -18.82 8.52 20.84
CA SER A 436 -20.07 9.30 20.77
C SER A 436 -20.80 9.14 19.43
N ASN A 437 -20.06 8.93 18.32
CA ASN A 437 -20.58 8.74 16.97
C ASN A 437 -21.11 7.30 16.82
N ARG A 438 -22.42 7.13 16.72
CA ARG A 438 -23.07 5.80 16.65
C ARG A 438 -22.82 5.11 15.33
N LEU A 439 -22.78 5.87 14.23
CA LEU A 439 -22.43 5.32 12.91
C LEU A 439 -21.03 4.70 12.92
N LEU A 440 -20.04 5.33 13.57
CA LEU A 440 -18.69 4.76 13.71
C LEU A 440 -18.70 3.44 14.50
N MET A 441 -19.46 3.36 15.60
CA MET A 441 -19.55 2.13 16.40
C MET A 441 -20.20 0.98 15.63
N GLN A 442 -21.27 1.26 14.87
CA GLN A 442 -21.88 0.27 13.99
C GLN A 442 -20.95 -0.16 12.86
N LEU A 443 -20.31 0.79 12.16
CA LEU A 443 -19.34 0.49 11.11
C LEU A 443 -18.15 -0.30 11.64
N GLN A 444 -17.74 -0.09 12.90
CA GLN A 444 -16.67 -0.86 13.51
C GLN A 444 -17.09 -2.31 13.77
N ALA A 445 -18.29 -2.55 14.29
CA ALA A 445 -18.84 -3.90 14.47
C ALA A 445 -18.99 -4.61 13.12
N ASP A 446 -19.53 -3.92 12.11
CA ASP A 446 -19.68 -4.42 10.73
C ASP A 446 -18.33 -4.81 10.10
N ILE A 447 -17.32 -3.94 10.22
CA ILE A 447 -15.99 -4.13 9.63
C ILE A 447 -15.15 -5.16 10.40
N LEU A 448 -15.43 -5.45 11.67
CA LEU A 448 -14.77 -6.55 12.40
C LEU A 448 -15.55 -7.87 12.35
N CYS A 449 -16.85 -7.82 12.04
CA CYS A 449 -17.80 -8.93 12.21
C CYS A 449 -17.86 -9.51 13.64
N ILE A 450 -17.48 -8.72 14.66
CA ILE A 450 -17.61 -9.03 16.08
C ILE A 450 -18.32 -7.87 16.80
N PRO A 451 -18.93 -8.09 17.98
CA PRO A 451 -19.64 -7.02 18.66
C PRO A 451 -18.71 -5.97 19.23
N VAL A 452 -19.17 -4.71 19.19
CA VAL A 452 -18.50 -3.56 19.81
C VAL A 452 -19.27 -3.16 21.07
N VAL A 453 -18.56 -3.05 22.19
CA VAL A 453 -19.13 -2.81 23.53
C VAL A 453 -18.57 -1.50 24.09
N LYS A 454 -19.43 -0.53 24.32
CA LYS A 454 -19.10 0.80 24.83
C LYS A 454 -19.69 0.98 26.24
N PRO A 455 -18.89 1.26 27.28
CA PRO A 455 -19.41 1.53 28.62
C PRO A 455 -20.18 2.87 28.65
N SER A 456 -21.16 2.97 29.55
CA SER A 456 -21.92 4.21 29.78
C SER A 456 -21.08 5.32 30.41
N MET A 457 -20.05 4.95 31.17
CA MET A 457 -19.06 5.84 31.78
C MET A 457 -17.85 5.94 30.82
N PRO A 458 -17.59 7.11 30.18
CA PRO A 458 -16.63 7.20 29.08
C PRO A 458 -15.18 7.44 29.50
N GLU A 459 -14.92 7.80 30.76
CA GLU A 459 -13.62 8.20 31.30
C GLU A 459 -12.82 6.98 31.82
N THR A 460 -12.75 5.91 31.02
CA THR A 460 -12.14 4.61 31.41
C THR A 460 -10.66 4.74 31.78
N THR A 461 -9.92 5.62 31.10
CA THR A 461 -8.53 5.99 31.42
C THR A 461 -8.38 6.40 32.88
N ALA A 462 -9.13 7.43 33.30
CA ALA A 462 -9.11 7.93 34.66
C ALA A 462 -9.64 6.90 35.68
N LEU A 463 -10.67 6.14 35.32
CA LEU A 463 -11.19 5.06 36.16
C LEU A 463 -10.10 4.02 36.46
N GLY A 464 -9.33 3.58 35.46
CA GLY A 464 -8.29 2.57 35.68
C GLY A 464 -7.17 3.02 36.62
N ALA A 465 -6.78 4.30 36.56
CA ALA A 465 -5.86 4.88 37.53
C ALA A 465 -6.46 4.97 38.94
N ALA A 466 -7.75 5.30 39.07
CA ALA A 466 -8.46 5.28 40.36
C ALA A 466 -8.62 3.85 40.92
N MET A 467 -8.91 2.86 40.08
CA MET A 467 -8.94 1.44 40.47
C MET A 467 -7.58 0.98 40.99
N ALA A 468 -6.50 1.28 40.27
CA ALA A 468 -5.15 0.93 40.69
C ALA A 468 -4.73 1.60 42.00
N ALA A 469 -5.11 2.87 42.21
CA ALA A 469 -4.81 3.59 43.45
C ALA A 469 -5.65 3.09 44.64
N GLY A 470 -6.94 2.86 44.42
CA GLY A 470 -7.86 2.37 45.44
C GLY A 470 -7.60 0.93 45.88
N ALA A 471 -7.03 0.10 45.00
CA ALA A 471 -6.67 -1.28 45.28
C ALA A 471 -5.29 -1.45 45.96
N ALA A 472 -4.47 -0.40 46.02
CA ALA A 472 -3.11 -0.46 46.53
C ALA A 472 -3.05 -0.96 47.98
N GLU A 473 -1.98 -1.69 48.32
CA GLU A 473 -1.75 -2.17 49.68
C GLU A 473 -1.55 -0.99 50.64
N GLY A 474 -2.28 -1.01 51.75
CA GLY A 474 -2.36 0.12 52.70
C GLY A 474 -3.44 1.16 52.37
N VAL A 475 -4.07 1.09 51.19
CA VAL A 475 -5.28 1.85 50.84
C VAL A 475 -6.50 0.92 50.85
N SER A 476 -6.51 -0.08 49.96
CA SER A 476 -7.45 -1.20 49.91
C SER A 476 -8.94 -0.85 50.03
N VAL A 477 -9.37 0.26 49.43
CA VAL A 477 -10.79 0.68 49.38
C VAL A 477 -11.54 0.11 48.17
N TRP A 478 -10.82 -0.20 47.09
CA TRP A 478 -11.37 -0.68 45.81
C TRP A 478 -11.09 -2.18 45.65
N SER A 479 -12.08 -2.97 45.20
CA SER A 479 -11.86 -4.39 44.83
C SER A 479 -11.72 -4.54 43.32
N LEU A 480 -10.74 -5.34 42.89
CA LEU A 480 -10.49 -5.62 41.47
C LEU A 480 -11.19 -6.91 40.99
N ASN A 481 -11.93 -7.60 41.86
CA ASN A 481 -12.74 -8.74 41.46
C ASN A 481 -13.98 -8.23 40.69
N PRO A 482 -14.31 -8.78 39.51
CA PRO A 482 -15.50 -8.36 38.76
C PRO A 482 -16.82 -8.54 39.53
N GLU A 483 -16.88 -9.52 40.43
CA GLU A 483 -18.07 -9.83 41.25
C GLU A 483 -18.33 -8.81 42.38
N ASP A 484 -17.31 -8.03 42.78
CA ASP A 484 -17.41 -7.04 43.86
C ASP A 484 -17.86 -5.64 43.37
N LEU A 485 -18.07 -5.47 42.07
CA LEU A 485 -18.42 -4.20 41.43
C LEU A 485 -19.80 -4.29 40.75
N SER A 486 -20.57 -3.20 40.80
CA SER A 486 -21.86 -3.10 40.12
C SER A 486 -21.69 -3.22 38.61
N GLU A 487 -22.58 -3.98 37.94
CA GLU A 487 -22.56 -4.16 36.48
C GLU A 487 -22.49 -2.81 35.74
N VAL A 488 -21.41 -2.61 34.98
CA VAL A 488 -21.22 -1.42 34.14
C VAL A 488 -22.20 -1.50 32.97
N THR A 489 -23.20 -0.61 32.97
CA THR A 489 -24.15 -0.50 31.86
C THR A 489 -23.43 -0.16 30.56
N SER A 490 -23.76 -0.83 29.46
CA SER A 490 -23.05 -0.69 28.18
C SER A 490 -24.00 -0.61 26.99
N GLU A 491 -23.63 0.20 26.00
CA GLU A 491 -24.22 0.24 24.66
C GLU A 491 -23.49 -0.79 23.79
N LYS A 492 -24.22 -1.72 23.17
CA LYS A 492 -23.64 -2.81 22.36
C LYS A 492 -24.09 -2.69 20.91
N SER A 493 -23.14 -2.61 19.98
CA SER A 493 -23.37 -2.69 18.54
C SER A 493 -23.05 -4.12 18.05
N GLU A 494 -24.07 -4.83 17.56
CA GLU A 494 -23.92 -6.12 16.89
C GLU A 494 -23.64 -5.90 15.39
N PRO A 495 -22.85 -6.77 14.72
CA PRO A 495 -22.60 -6.66 13.29
C PRO A 495 -23.87 -6.87 12.46
N GLN A 496 -24.13 -5.99 11.50
CA GLN A 496 -25.28 -6.02 10.59
C GLN A 496 -24.92 -6.49 9.17
N ILE A 497 -23.64 -6.41 8.77
CA ILE A 497 -23.15 -6.99 7.50
C ILE A 497 -22.56 -8.38 7.70
N ASN A 498 -22.49 -9.16 6.61
CA ASN A 498 -21.83 -10.46 6.61
C ASN A 498 -20.31 -10.36 6.35
N THR A 499 -19.59 -11.44 6.65
CA THR A 499 -18.13 -11.53 6.50
C THR A 499 -17.66 -11.35 5.05
N GLU A 500 -18.44 -11.77 4.05
CA GLU A 500 -18.07 -11.63 2.64
C GLU A 500 -18.05 -10.18 2.17
N GLU A 501 -19.03 -9.37 2.59
CA GLU A 501 -19.07 -7.94 2.32
C GLU A 501 -17.95 -7.22 3.06
N SER A 502 -17.76 -7.58 4.33
CA SER A 502 -16.70 -7.04 5.19
C SER A 502 -15.31 -7.26 4.57
N GLU A 503 -14.99 -8.49 4.15
CA GLU A 503 -13.77 -8.83 3.41
C GLU A 503 -13.67 -8.15 2.04
N PHE A 504 -14.79 -7.96 1.32
CA PHE A 504 -14.81 -7.27 0.03
C PHE A 504 -14.45 -5.78 0.16
N ARG A 505 -15.02 -5.09 1.16
CA ARG A 505 -14.70 -3.70 1.49
C ARG A 505 -13.23 -3.59 1.93
N TYR A 506 -12.78 -4.47 2.82
CA TYR A 506 -11.42 -4.49 3.35
C TYR A 506 -10.33 -4.84 2.31
N THR A 507 -10.63 -5.74 1.37
CA THR A 507 -9.74 -6.06 0.24
C THR A 507 -9.49 -4.84 -0.67
N ARG A 508 -10.46 -3.92 -0.75
CA ARG A 508 -10.31 -2.65 -1.48
C ARG A 508 -9.55 -1.60 -0.65
N TRP A 509 -9.82 -1.52 0.66
CA TRP A 509 -9.02 -0.72 1.58
C TRP A 509 -7.52 -1.04 1.49
N LYS A 510 -7.12 -2.31 1.56
CA LYS A 510 -5.71 -2.72 1.44
C LYS A 510 -5.08 -2.35 0.09
N LYS A 511 -5.88 -2.26 -0.98
CA LYS A 511 -5.43 -1.73 -2.29
C LYS A 511 -5.26 -0.21 -2.30
N ALA A 512 -6.02 0.53 -1.49
CA ALA A 512 -5.79 1.97 -1.28
C ALA A 512 -4.54 2.21 -0.41
N VAL A 513 -4.34 1.44 0.66
CA VAL A 513 -3.12 1.50 1.49
C VAL A 513 -1.86 1.23 0.67
N GLN A 514 -1.87 0.23 -0.21
CA GLN A 514 -0.77 -0.01 -1.16
C GLN A 514 -0.53 1.13 -2.18
N LYS A 515 -1.39 2.16 -2.21
CA LYS A 515 -1.23 3.37 -3.04
C LYS A 515 -0.83 4.62 -2.25
N SER A 516 -0.90 4.62 -0.93
CA SER A 516 -0.34 5.70 -0.12
C SER A 516 1.15 5.54 0.17
N MET A 517 1.65 4.31 0.22
CA MET A 517 3.06 3.96 0.52
C MET A 517 4.04 4.36 -0.59
N ASN A 518 5.29 4.67 -0.22
CA ASN A 518 6.35 5.12 -1.13
C ASN A 518 5.97 6.38 -1.92
N TRP A 519 5.20 7.27 -1.31
CA TRP A 519 4.83 8.56 -1.90
C TRP A 519 5.92 9.60 -1.67
N GLU A 520 6.48 9.65 -0.46
CA GLU A 520 7.67 10.44 -0.15
C GLU A 520 8.94 9.65 -0.47
N THR A 521 9.86 10.23 -1.24
CA THR A 521 11.19 9.66 -1.45
C THR A 521 12.13 10.09 -0.31
N THR A 522 12.59 9.14 0.50
CA THR A 522 13.58 9.39 1.56
C THR A 522 15.00 9.54 0.98
N GLU A 523 15.22 10.60 0.22
CA GLU A 523 16.57 11.08 -0.05
C GLU A 523 17.04 11.94 1.13
N PRO A 524 18.31 11.80 1.58
CA PRO A 524 18.84 12.66 2.62
C PRO A 524 19.03 14.08 2.08
N ALA A 525 18.72 15.09 2.88
CA ALA A 525 19.00 16.50 2.58
C ALA A 525 20.51 16.81 2.67
N CYS A 526 21.30 16.14 1.84
CA CYS A 526 22.75 16.28 1.74
C CYS A 526 23.13 17.48 0.86
N ASN A 527 22.91 18.69 1.38
CA ASN A 527 24.01 19.65 1.53
C ASN A 527 23.57 20.89 2.33
N GLY A 528 24.39 21.27 3.30
CA GLY A 528 24.18 22.47 4.12
C GLY A 528 24.60 23.76 3.41
N ASN A 529 23.88 24.15 2.36
CA ASN A 529 23.92 25.50 1.81
C ASN A 529 22.48 26.00 1.60
N GLY A 530 22.17 27.18 2.12
CA GLY A 530 20.80 27.69 2.26
C GLY A 530 20.18 28.30 1.00
N GLU A 531 20.26 27.63 -0.14
CA GLU A 531 19.55 28.04 -1.37
C GLU A 531 18.34 27.13 -1.62
N SER A 532 17.15 27.68 -1.40
CA SER A 532 15.90 26.98 -1.70
C SER A 532 15.68 26.92 -3.21
N SER A 533 15.27 25.75 -3.73
CA SER A 533 15.02 25.56 -5.17
C SER A 533 13.74 26.26 -5.62
N ILE A 534 13.84 27.57 -5.82
CA ILE A 534 12.79 28.46 -6.34
C ILE A 534 12.56 28.24 -7.85
N PHE A 535 13.46 27.52 -8.53
CA PHE A 535 13.50 27.40 -9.99
C PHE A 535 13.10 26.04 -10.57
N SER A 536 12.72 25.05 -9.74
CA SER A 536 12.32 23.70 -10.16
C SER A 536 11.10 23.64 -11.10
N SER A 537 10.38 24.75 -11.31
CA SER A 537 9.31 24.85 -12.32
C SER A 537 9.22 26.23 -12.98
N MET A 538 10.23 26.66 -13.74
CA MET A 538 10.04 27.74 -14.72
C MET A 538 9.09 27.27 -15.84
N PRO A 539 7.96 27.96 -16.10
CA PRO A 539 7.10 27.62 -17.23
C PRO A 539 7.88 27.72 -18.56
N LEU A 540 7.67 26.77 -19.47
CA LEU A 540 8.40 26.66 -20.74
C LEU A 540 8.39 27.96 -21.56
N GLY A 541 7.35 28.79 -21.44
CA GLY A 541 7.30 30.13 -22.04
C GLY A 541 8.41 31.06 -21.56
N PHE A 542 8.75 31.07 -20.26
CA PHE A 542 9.85 31.88 -19.72
C PHE A 542 11.23 31.33 -20.10
N TYR A 543 11.39 30.01 -20.18
CA TYR A 543 12.60 29.38 -20.76
C TYR A 543 12.80 29.91 -22.19
N ILE A 544 11.79 29.79 -23.06
CA ILE A 544 11.86 30.20 -24.47
C ILE A 544 12.10 31.71 -24.59
N LEU A 545 11.42 32.55 -23.79
CA LEU A 545 11.60 34.00 -23.82
C LEU A 545 13.01 34.40 -23.36
N GLY A 546 13.52 33.76 -22.31
CA GLY A 546 14.89 33.96 -21.81
C GLY A 546 15.94 33.56 -22.85
N SER A 547 15.81 32.38 -23.46
CA SER A 547 16.69 31.93 -24.55
C SER A 547 16.62 32.87 -25.76
N MET A 548 15.44 33.36 -26.15
CA MET A 548 15.31 34.34 -27.23
C MET A 548 15.97 35.68 -26.90
N LEU A 549 15.78 36.21 -25.68
CA LEU A 549 16.43 37.44 -25.23
C LEU A 549 17.96 37.30 -25.18
N MET A 550 18.47 36.15 -24.73
CA MET A 550 19.91 35.83 -24.77
C MET A 550 20.45 35.77 -26.21
N LEU A 551 19.73 35.13 -27.14
CA LEU A 551 20.13 35.06 -28.55
C LEU A 551 20.07 36.43 -29.25
N VAL A 552 19.06 37.25 -28.95
CA VAL A 552 18.95 38.63 -29.46
C VAL A 552 20.06 39.51 -28.89
N GLY A 553 20.36 39.40 -27.59
CA GLY A 553 21.47 40.10 -26.94
C GLY A 553 22.83 39.69 -27.50
N ALA A 554 23.08 38.40 -27.68
CA ALA A 554 24.29 37.87 -28.31
C ALA A 554 24.46 38.37 -29.75
N LYS A 555 23.38 38.40 -30.54
CA LYS A 555 23.39 38.95 -31.90
C LYS A 555 23.69 40.46 -31.91
N TYR A 556 23.05 41.23 -31.03
CA TYR A 556 23.31 42.67 -30.87
C TYR A 556 24.79 42.92 -30.51
N LEU A 557 25.35 42.14 -29.57
CA LEU A 557 26.76 42.20 -29.18
C LEU A 557 27.74 41.73 -30.28
N ALA A 558 27.29 40.93 -31.24
CA ALA A 558 28.07 40.59 -32.43
C ALA A 558 28.08 41.74 -33.46
N GLU A 559 26.97 42.45 -33.61
CA GLU A 559 26.80 43.53 -34.60
C GLU A 559 27.34 44.90 -34.11
N THR A 560 27.37 45.17 -32.79
CA THR A 560 27.90 46.43 -32.24
C THR A 560 29.43 46.48 -32.14
N LYS A 561 30.05 47.51 -32.75
CA LYS A 561 31.49 47.84 -32.64
C LYS A 561 31.86 48.62 -31.36
N VAL A 562 31.56 48.04 -30.19
CA VAL A 562 31.97 48.60 -28.88
C VAL A 562 33.41 48.18 -28.52
N GLN A 563 34.13 49.00 -27.74
CA GLN A 563 35.53 48.77 -27.39
C GLN A 563 35.72 47.61 -26.38
N ARG A 564 36.96 47.12 -26.28
CA ARG A 564 37.31 45.86 -25.59
C ARG A 564 36.90 45.72 -24.10
N PRO A 565 36.94 46.76 -23.23
CA PRO A 565 36.73 46.56 -21.79
C PRO A 565 35.32 46.06 -21.42
N GLU A 566 34.28 46.73 -21.90
CA GLU A 566 32.87 46.41 -21.57
C GLU A 566 32.48 45.03 -22.12
N LYS A 567 33.05 44.64 -23.26
CA LYS A 567 32.79 43.33 -23.87
C LYS A 567 33.29 42.17 -23.00
N GLN A 568 34.39 42.34 -22.25
CA GLN A 568 34.84 41.31 -21.31
C GLN A 568 33.91 41.19 -20.09
N GLN A 569 33.38 42.29 -19.56
CA GLN A 569 32.42 42.24 -18.45
C GLN A 569 31.10 41.57 -18.87
N LEU A 570 30.52 41.92 -20.03
CA LEU A 570 29.29 41.24 -20.49
C LEU A 570 29.52 39.77 -20.89
N THR A 571 30.67 39.42 -21.50
CA THR A 571 30.97 38.01 -21.77
C THR A 571 31.16 37.22 -20.47
N ALA A 572 31.74 37.82 -19.41
CA ALA A 572 31.78 37.19 -18.09
C ALA A 572 30.38 36.96 -17.52
N VAL A 573 29.46 37.94 -17.57
CA VAL A 573 28.06 37.76 -17.12
C VAL A 573 27.37 36.62 -17.87
N VAL A 574 27.49 36.58 -19.20
CA VAL A 574 26.88 35.52 -20.03
C VAL A 574 27.47 34.14 -19.73
N LEU A 575 28.78 34.03 -19.48
CA LEU A 575 29.42 32.77 -19.11
C LEU A 575 29.05 32.32 -17.68
N THR A 576 28.97 33.23 -16.71
CA THR A 576 28.53 32.90 -15.35
C THR A 576 27.07 32.44 -15.34
N GLN A 577 26.19 33.07 -16.12
CA GLN A 577 24.82 32.58 -16.28
C GLN A 577 24.74 31.25 -17.05
N ALA A 578 25.60 31.03 -18.06
CA ALA A 578 25.68 29.73 -18.72
C ALA A 578 26.13 28.60 -17.77
N ALA A 579 27.06 28.88 -16.84
CA ALA A 579 27.48 27.91 -15.82
C ALA A 579 26.32 27.51 -14.90
N VAL A 580 25.58 28.49 -14.35
CA VAL A 580 24.36 28.25 -13.55
C VAL A 580 23.31 27.42 -14.31
N TRP A 581 23.25 27.53 -15.64
CA TRP A 581 22.36 26.74 -16.48
C TRP A 581 22.86 25.30 -16.75
N PHE A 582 24.16 25.01 -16.59
CA PHE A 582 24.67 23.64 -16.63
C PHE A 582 24.46 22.89 -15.32
N ASP A 583 24.63 23.56 -14.17
CA ASP A 583 24.36 22.98 -12.85
C ASP A 583 22.89 22.54 -12.69
N VAL A 584 21.95 23.27 -13.32
CA VAL A 584 20.51 22.94 -13.36
C VAL A 584 20.18 21.68 -14.18
N LEU A 585 21.12 21.13 -14.96
CA LEU A 585 20.92 19.94 -15.80
C LEU A 585 21.58 18.67 -15.26
N ASP A 586 22.29 18.74 -14.12
CA ASP A 586 22.86 17.60 -13.38
C ASP A 586 23.68 16.62 -14.26
N LEU A 587 24.53 17.17 -15.13
CA LEU A 587 25.40 16.42 -16.03
C LEU A 587 26.81 16.28 -15.44
N ASP A 588 27.04 15.16 -14.76
CA ASP A 588 28.33 14.73 -14.20
C ASP A 588 29.45 14.76 -15.27
N GLN A 589 30.63 15.33 -14.94
CA GLN A 589 31.66 15.64 -15.94
C GLN A 589 32.59 14.46 -16.29
N PRO A 590 32.70 14.06 -17.57
CA PRO A 590 33.81 13.27 -18.09
C PRO A 590 34.87 14.18 -18.72
N SER A 591 36.09 14.14 -18.20
CA SER A 591 37.20 14.92 -18.74
C SER A 591 37.67 14.45 -20.13
N GLY A 592 37.59 15.33 -21.13
CA GLY A 592 38.33 15.20 -22.40
C GLY A 592 37.51 14.86 -23.64
N LEU A 593 36.91 15.87 -24.27
CA LEU A 593 36.36 15.77 -25.64
C LEU A 593 36.46 17.08 -26.46
N GLY A 594 37.44 17.92 -26.13
CA GLY A 594 37.72 19.17 -26.84
C GLY A 594 38.50 18.96 -28.14
N GLU A 595 37.81 18.53 -29.21
CA GLU A 595 38.19 18.80 -30.62
C GLU A 595 37.12 18.39 -31.66
N CYS A 596 36.17 17.51 -31.32
CA CYS A 596 35.12 17.07 -32.27
C CYS A 596 33.89 17.98 -32.41
N LEU A 597 33.69 18.98 -31.53
CA LEU A 597 32.38 19.67 -31.44
C LEU A 597 32.15 20.78 -32.50
N GLU A 598 33.18 21.31 -33.17
CA GLU A 598 33.00 22.47 -34.06
C GLU A 598 32.24 22.17 -35.36
N GLN A 599 32.25 20.91 -35.85
CA GLN A 599 31.62 20.58 -37.14
C GLN A 599 30.11 20.24 -37.02
N GLU A 600 29.67 19.55 -35.98
CA GLU A 600 28.24 19.18 -35.85
C GLU A 600 27.35 20.37 -35.43
N VAL A 601 27.87 21.29 -34.62
CA VAL A 601 27.14 22.51 -34.21
C VAL A 601 26.79 23.38 -35.43
N ALA A 602 27.70 23.48 -36.41
CA ALA A 602 27.45 24.21 -37.66
C ALA A 602 26.30 23.59 -38.49
N ALA A 603 26.21 22.25 -38.54
CA ALA A 603 25.13 21.55 -39.22
C ALA A 603 23.77 21.75 -38.51
N GLY A 604 23.74 21.70 -37.17
CA GLY A 604 22.53 21.93 -36.38
C GLY A 604 21.93 23.33 -36.58
N VAL A 605 22.77 24.37 -36.59
CA VAL A 605 22.33 25.76 -36.82
C VAL A 605 21.75 25.94 -38.24
N ALA A 606 22.36 25.32 -39.25
CA ALA A 606 21.86 25.37 -40.63
C ALA A 606 20.50 24.67 -40.80
N ALA A 607 20.27 23.56 -40.11
CA ALA A 607 18.98 22.86 -40.11
C ALA A 607 17.87 23.69 -39.42
N LEU A 608 18.17 24.29 -38.26
CA LEU A 608 17.22 25.10 -37.51
C LEU A 608 16.79 26.36 -38.27
N ALA A 609 17.70 26.99 -39.01
CA ALA A 609 17.41 28.14 -39.86
C ALA A 609 16.39 27.80 -40.98
N HIS A 610 16.56 26.66 -41.66
CA HIS A 610 15.61 26.22 -42.69
C HIS A 610 14.23 25.88 -42.10
N PHE A 611 14.18 25.28 -40.91
CA PHE A 611 12.93 24.98 -40.21
C PHE A 611 12.16 26.26 -39.85
N LEU A 612 12.85 27.28 -39.33
CA LEU A 612 12.24 28.57 -38.97
C LEU A 612 11.75 29.35 -40.21
N ILE A 613 12.46 29.30 -41.33
CA ILE A 613 12.01 29.89 -42.61
C ILE A 613 10.73 29.21 -43.10
N ALA A 614 10.62 27.88 -42.99
CA ALA A 614 9.42 27.14 -43.38
C ALA A 614 8.20 27.48 -42.51
N VAL A 615 8.39 27.66 -41.20
CA VAL A 615 7.32 28.05 -40.26
C VAL A 615 6.87 29.50 -40.49
N ALA A 616 7.81 30.42 -40.72
CA ALA A 616 7.50 31.84 -40.96
C ALA A 616 6.62 32.10 -42.20
N GLY A 617 6.65 31.22 -43.20
CA GLY A 617 5.85 31.35 -44.42
C GLY A 617 4.35 31.04 -44.27
N SER A 618 3.90 30.56 -43.11
CA SER A 618 2.55 29.96 -42.95
C SER A 618 1.53 30.80 -42.17
N VAL A 619 1.95 31.86 -41.47
CA VAL A 619 1.05 32.67 -40.61
C VAL A 619 1.37 34.17 -40.73
N GLY A 620 0.68 34.86 -41.65
CA GLY A 620 0.76 36.32 -41.83
C GLY A 620 -0.60 36.87 -42.26
N PHE A 621 -1.10 37.90 -41.56
CA PHE A 621 -2.49 38.36 -41.70
C PHE A 621 -2.69 39.47 -42.75
N VAL A 622 -3.94 39.64 -43.17
CA VAL A 622 -4.39 40.63 -44.16
C VAL A 622 -4.30 42.07 -43.63
N PHE A 623 -3.80 43.02 -44.45
CA PHE A 623 -4.35 44.39 -44.47
C PHE A 623 -4.23 45.09 -45.84
N SER A 624 -5.39 45.52 -46.36
CA SER A 624 -5.69 46.54 -47.38
C SER A 624 -4.58 47.06 -48.33
N CYS A 625 -4.74 46.84 -49.64
CA CYS A 625 -5.18 47.90 -50.59
C CYS A 625 -5.42 47.38 -52.03
N CYS A 626 -6.28 48.08 -52.77
CA CYS A 626 -6.62 47.87 -54.19
C CYS A 626 -5.92 48.97 -55.06
N PRO A 627 -5.94 48.98 -56.42
CA PRO A 627 -6.67 48.11 -57.34
C PRO A 627 -5.90 47.68 -58.63
N SER A 628 -6.67 47.17 -59.61
CA SER A 628 -6.44 47.14 -61.08
C SER A 628 -5.90 45.86 -61.74
N ALA A 629 -6.29 45.71 -63.00
CA ALA A 629 -6.08 44.60 -63.95
C ALA A 629 -5.50 45.20 -65.26
N PRO A 630 -5.25 44.50 -66.41
CA PRO A 630 -5.73 43.16 -66.77
C PRO A 630 -4.78 42.23 -67.58
N ALA A 631 -5.24 40.97 -67.68
CA ALA A 631 -5.18 39.98 -68.77
C ALA A 631 -4.20 40.08 -69.98
N THR A 632 -3.76 38.87 -70.40
CA THR A 632 -3.20 38.49 -71.73
C THR A 632 -1.73 38.89 -72.01
N ASN A 633 -0.97 38.23 -72.92
CA ASN A 633 -1.32 37.23 -73.96
C ASN A 633 -0.11 36.33 -74.34
N ARG A 634 -0.39 35.08 -74.78
CA ARG A 634 0.39 34.23 -75.75
C ARG A 634 1.81 33.75 -75.36
N ARG A 635 2.07 32.43 -75.41
CA ARG A 635 2.63 31.60 -76.54
C ARG A 635 4.10 31.94 -76.86
N GLN A 636 5.02 31.00 -77.15
CA GLN A 636 4.93 29.60 -77.61
C GLN A 636 6.20 28.87 -77.03
N LEU A 637 6.21 27.59 -76.64
CA LEU A 637 6.46 26.43 -77.52
C LEU A 637 6.12 25.07 -76.83
N TRP A 638 5.51 24.18 -77.61
CA TRP A 638 5.59 22.69 -77.60
C TRP A 638 5.25 21.96 -76.27
N ILE A 639 4.14 21.20 -76.12
CA ILE A 639 3.41 20.23 -76.97
C ILE A 639 4.12 18.88 -77.13
N ASN A 640 3.73 17.88 -76.30
CA ASN A 640 2.75 16.88 -76.74
C ASN A 640 2.11 16.12 -75.56
N GLU A 641 0.85 15.71 -75.70
CA GLU A 641 0.14 14.82 -74.76
C GLU A 641 0.07 13.38 -75.30
N CYS A 642 -0.28 12.39 -74.45
CA CYS A 642 -1.62 11.79 -74.52
C CYS A 642 -1.90 10.74 -73.43
N LYS A 643 -3.11 10.82 -72.86
CA LYS A 643 -3.82 9.68 -72.23
C LYS A 643 -4.50 8.85 -73.31
N LEU A 644 -5.02 7.67 -72.94
CA LEU A 644 -6.21 6.93 -73.44
C LEU A 644 -6.01 5.46 -73.02
N ARG A 645 -6.99 4.57 -72.79
CA ARG A 645 -8.43 4.54 -72.41
C ARG A 645 -8.73 3.04 -72.16
N MET A 646 -9.96 2.64 -71.88
CA MET A 646 -10.35 1.22 -71.79
C MET A 646 -10.53 0.59 -73.19
N LEU A 647 -10.14 -0.68 -73.38
CA LEU A 647 -11.02 -1.82 -73.77
C LEU A 647 -10.20 -3.07 -74.17
N ASP A 648 -10.90 -4.21 -74.31
CA ASP A 648 -10.43 -5.54 -74.77
C ASP A 648 -9.78 -5.48 -76.18
N PRO A 649 -8.88 -6.41 -76.57
CA PRO A 649 -9.39 -7.71 -77.05
C PRO A 649 -8.54 -8.97 -76.76
N SER A 650 -9.18 -10.13 -76.96
CA SER A 650 -8.55 -11.45 -77.10
C SER A 650 -8.37 -11.85 -78.58
N CYS A 651 -7.33 -12.66 -78.85
CA CYS A 651 -7.05 -13.53 -80.03
C CYS A 651 -5.52 -13.60 -80.26
N GLU A 652 -4.91 -14.63 -80.87
CA GLU A 652 -5.22 -16.06 -81.06
C GLU A 652 -3.93 -16.75 -81.58
N THR A 653 -3.97 -18.08 -81.81
CA THR A 653 -2.89 -19.00 -82.29
C THR A 653 -2.12 -19.74 -81.18
N GLY A 654 -2.12 -21.08 -81.11
CA GLY A 654 -2.91 -22.12 -81.80
C GLY A 654 -2.42 -23.52 -81.37
N GLY A 655 -3.15 -24.63 -81.52
CA GLY A 655 -4.53 -24.85 -81.98
C GLY A 655 -4.75 -26.35 -82.28
N ASN A 656 -6.00 -26.84 -82.17
CA ASN A 656 -6.45 -28.22 -82.48
C ASN A 656 -5.89 -29.38 -81.59
N ARG A 657 -6.58 -30.52 -81.41
CA ARG A 657 -8.04 -30.90 -81.40
C ARG A 657 -8.15 -32.35 -80.90
N THR A 658 -9.29 -32.72 -80.29
CA THR A 658 -9.71 -34.10 -79.93
C THR A 658 -8.81 -34.85 -78.91
N GLY A 659 -9.30 -35.82 -78.14
CA GLY A 659 -10.70 -36.15 -77.82
C GLY A 659 -10.92 -37.57 -77.25
N SER A 660 -11.85 -37.70 -76.29
CA SER A 660 -12.48 -38.95 -75.78
C SER A 660 -11.62 -39.98 -75.03
N LEU A 661 -12.31 -40.84 -74.25
CA LEU A 661 -11.83 -42.05 -73.53
C LEU A 661 -10.87 -41.79 -72.34
N GLY A 662 -10.91 -42.57 -71.24
CA GLY A 662 -11.93 -43.55 -70.83
C GLY A 662 -11.37 -44.72 -69.99
N ALA A 663 -11.80 -44.85 -68.72
CA ALA A 663 -11.50 -45.97 -67.81
C ALA A 663 -9.98 -46.18 -67.50
N SER A 664 -9.48 -47.13 -66.69
CA SER A 664 -10.08 -48.19 -65.84
C SER A 664 -9.07 -48.75 -64.82
N PHE A 665 -9.46 -48.90 -63.54
CA PHE A 665 -8.85 -49.80 -62.51
C PHE A 665 -7.34 -49.53 -62.20
N ILE A 666 -6.64 -50.10 -61.21
CA ILE A 666 -6.74 -51.27 -60.28
C ILE A 666 -6.34 -50.74 -58.86
N ASN A 667 -6.95 -50.97 -57.69
CA ASN A 667 -7.67 -52.08 -57.03
C ASN A 667 -6.78 -53.14 -56.33
N ASP A 668 -6.56 -53.02 -55.00
CA ASP A 668 -6.55 -54.10 -53.98
C ASP A 668 -6.05 -53.61 -52.59
N ARG A 669 -6.18 -54.35 -51.46
CA ARG A 669 -7.36 -54.95 -50.79
C ARG A 669 -6.99 -55.55 -49.42
N GLY A 670 -7.94 -55.61 -48.48
CA GLY A 670 -7.87 -56.35 -47.20
C GLY A 670 -7.53 -55.50 -45.97
N HIS A 671 -8.10 -55.72 -44.76
CA HIS A 671 -9.15 -56.66 -44.34
C HIS A 671 -10.00 -56.06 -43.17
N VAL A 672 -11.15 -56.67 -42.83
CA VAL A 672 -12.15 -56.13 -41.86
C VAL A 672 -12.57 -57.20 -40.84
N PRO A 673 -12.83 -56.83 -39.57
CA PRO A 673 -14.20 -56.91 -38.99
C PRO A 673 -14.52 -55.74 -38.03
N ALA A 674 -15.78 -55.38 -37.67
CA ALA A 674 -17.09 -55.68 -38.29
C ALA A 674 -18.18 -54.63 -37.95
N GLY A 675 -18.40 -54.27 -36.67
CA GLY A 675 -19.50 -53.39 -36.21
C GLY A 675 -19.77 -53.48 -34.70
N PRO A 676 -20.84 -52.85 -34.14
CA PRO A 676 -21.98 -52.22 -34.82
C PRO A 676 -22.24 -50.72 -34.48
N GLY A 677 -23.07 -50.07 -35.30
CA GLY A 677 -23.98 -49.01 -34.85
C GLY A 677 -23.45 -47.56 -34.77
N LEU A 678 -23.45 -46.84 -35.90
CA LEU A 678 -23.50 -45.37 -35.90
C LEU A 678 -24.62 -44.87 -36.80
N HIS A 679 -25.45 -43.95 -36.31
CA HIS A 679 -26.46 -43.27 -37.12
C HIS A 679 -25.80 -42.31 -38.13
N ARG A 680 -26.32 -42.29 -39.37
CA ARG A 680 -26.01 -41.22 -40.34
C ARG A 680 -26.58 -39.89 -39.83
N TYR A 681 -25.71 -39.00 -39.35
CA TYR A 681 -25.97 -37.57 -39.45
C TYR A 681 -25.44 -37.05 -40.77
N LEU A 682 -26.34 -36.50 -41.59
CA LEU A 682 -25.98 -35.75 -42.79
C LEU A 682 -25.40 -34.41 -42.36
N LEU A 683 -24.13 -34.16 -42.66
CA LEU A 683 -23.56 -32.80 -42.55
C LEU A 683 -24.30 -31.89 -43.56
N PRO A 684 -24.95 -30.80 -43.12
CA PRO A 684 -25.65 -29.90 -44.02
C PRO A 684 -24.64 -29.04 -44.79
N VAL A 685 -24.73 -29.05 -46.12
CA VAL A 685 -24.01 -28.08 -46.95
C VAL A 685 -24.52 -26.67 -46.59
N PRO A 686 -23.64 -25.70 -46.24
CA PRO A 686 -24.08 -24.38 -45.82
C PRO A 686 -24.86 -23.67 -46.93
N ARG A 687 -25.99 -23.05 -46.57
CA ARG A 687 -26.84 -22.33 -47.51
C ARG A 687 -26.06 -21.14 -48.10
N LYS A 688 -26.30 -20.82 -49.38
CA LYS A 688 -25.61 -19.73 -50.10
C LYS A 688 -25.71 -18.34 -49.43
N ASN A 689 -26.69 -18.13 -48.54
CA ASN A 689 -26.83 -16.89 -47.76
C ASN A 689 -25.78 -16.78 -46.64
N THR A 690 -25.48 -17.87 -45.94
CA THR A 690 -24.55 -17.89 -44.79
C THR A 690 -23.14 -17.44 -45.19
N VAL A 691 -22.67 -17.84 -46.38
CA VAL A 691 -21.39 -17.38 -46.95
C VAL A 691 -21.41 -15.87 -47.24
N ARG A 692 -22.57 -15.32 -47.62
CA ARG A 692 -22.77 -13.89 -47.94
C ARG A 692 -22.82 -13.03 -46.68
N GLU A 693 -23.38 -13.56 -45.59
CA GLU A 693 -23.40 -12.97 -44.26
C GLU A 693 -21.99 -12.99 -43.63
N LEU A 694 -21.31 -14.13 -43.63
CA LEU A 694 -19.90 -14.25 -43.21
C LEU A 694 -18.96 -13.32 -43.98
N LEU A 695 -19.15 -13.16 -45.31
CA LEU A 695 -18.40 -12.18 -46.10
C LEU A 695 -18.71 -10.72 -45.72
N THR A 696 -19.91 -10.44 -45.20
CA THR A 696 -20.30 -9.10 -44.74
C THR A 696 -19.69 -8.80 -43.36
N ILE A 697 -19.67 -9.78 -42.46
CA ILE A 697 -18.98 -9.73 -41.16
C ILE A 697 -17.46 -9.57 -41.39
N LYS A 698 -16.84 -10.39 -42.26
CA LYS A 698 -15.41 -10.23 -42.61
C LYS A 698 -15.10 -8.87 -43.24
N ARG A 699 -16.03 -8.24 -43.98
CA ARG A 699 -15.87 -6.87 -44.53
C ARG A 699 -15.93 -5.78 -43.46
N LEU A 700 -16.80 -5.89 -42.45
CA LEU A 700 -16.80 -4.99 -41.28
C LEU A 700 -15.44 -5.03 -40.58
N VAL A 701 -14.85 -6.22 -40.46
CA VAL A 701 -13.52 -6.42 -39.87
C VAL A 701 -12.37 -6.00 -40.81
N HIS A 702 -12.50 -6.08 -42.14
CA HIS A 702 -11.42 -5.82 -43.10
C HIS A 702 -11.36 -4.41 -43.74
N GLN A 703 -12.12 -3.42 -43.26
CA GLN A 703 -11.94 -2.04 -43.73
C GLN A 703 -10.52 -1.53 -43.44
N LYS A 704 -9.71 -1.31 -44.49
CA LYS A 704 -8.43 -0.60 -44.40
C LYS A 704 -8.65 0.83 -43.93
N HIS A 705 -7.96 1.26 -42.87
CA HIS A 705 -7.80 2.67 -42.54
C HIS A 705 -6.63 3.24 -43.34
N ASN A 706 -6.94 3.93 -44.44
CA ASN A 706 -6.03 4.89 -45.05
C ASN A 706 -6.46 6.31 -44.61
N CYS A 707 -5.48 7.15 -44.24
CA CYS A 707 -5.58 8.60 -44.10
C CYS A 707 -6.72 9.14 -43.22
N PHE A 708 -6.62 9.03 -41.89
CA PHE A 708 -7.38 9.92 -40.97
C PHE A 708 -6.74 10.21 -39.59
N GLN A 709 -5.46 9.90 -39.35
CA GLN A 709 -4.77 10.29 -38.10
C GLN A 709 -4.11 11.67 -38.17
N ASP A 710 -3.64 12.11 -39.33
CA ASP A 710 -2.79 13.31 -39.48
C ASP A 710 -3.54 14.66 -39.58
N ARG A 711 -4.82 14.73 -39.19
CA ARG A 711 -5.68 15.93 -39.40
C ARG A 711 -6.52 16.39 -38.19
N MET A 712 -6.23 15.92 -36.97
CA MET A 712 -6.83 16.46 -35.73
C MET A 712 -5.80 16.90 -34.69
N ILE A 713 -4.71 17.55 -35.15
CA ILE A 713 -3.79 18.31 -34.27
C ILE A 713 -3.84 19.81 -34.59
N ASN A 714 -4.07 20.20 -35.85
CA ASN A 714 -4.19 21.60 -36.27
C ASN A 714 -5.60 21.91 -36.80
N ASN A 715 -6.41 22.58 -35.99
CA ASN A 715 -7.28 23.72 -36.37
C ASN A 715 -8.14 24.17 -35.18
N ASN A 716 -7.67 25.18 -34.46
CA ASN A 716 -8.56 26.06 -33.69
C ASN A 716 -9.15 27.13 -34.62
N ASN A 717 -10.25 27.75 -34.19
CA ASN A 717 -11.02 28.81 -34.87
C ASN A 717 -11.81 28.37 -36.10
N LEU A 718 -13.13 28.25 -35.92
CA LEU A 718 -14.14 28.54 -36.93
C LEU A 718 -15.43 28.96 -36.22
N GLU A 719 -15.66 30.27 -36.09
CA GLU A 719 -17.01 30.79 -35.86
C GLU A 719 -17.82 30.64 -37.16
N PHE A 720 -19.10 30.24 -37.10
CA PHE A 720 -20.04 30.68 -38.13
C PHE A 720 -21.48 30.88 -37.62
N GLN A 721 -21.98 32.03 -38.06
CA GLN A 721 -23.24 32.74 -37.82
C GLN A 721 -24.55 31.93 -37.82
N SER A 722 -25.56 32.51 -37.16
CA SER A 722 -26.96 32.09 -37.12
C SER A 722 -27.77 32.46 -38.38
N GLY A 723 -28.79 31.66 -38.73
CA GLY A 723 -29.88 32.15 -39.61
C GLY A 723 -30.98 31.14 -39.95
N PHE A 724 -32.25 31.53 -39.69
CA PHE A 724 -33.52 30.99 -40.25
C PHE A 724 -33.87 29.49 -39.99
N SER A 725 -35.13 29.05 -40.00
CA SER A 725 -36.44 29.63 -39.58
C SER A 725 -37.47 28.47 -39.45
N GLY A 726 -38.56 28.67 -38.69
CA GLY A 726 -39.61 27.63 -38.45
C GLY A 726 -40.61 27.41 -39.61
N PRO A 727 -41.85 26.89 -39.37
CA PRO A 727 -42.55 26.81 -38.06
C PRO A 727 -43.44 25.55 -37.77
N THR A 728 -43.95 25.48 -36.52
CA THR A 728 -45.26 24.92 -36.04
C THR A 728 -45.77 23.54 -36.53
N HIS A 729 -46.17 22.62 -35.65
CA HIS A 729 -47.35 22.80 -34.77
C HIS A 729 -47.31 22.04 -33.42
N LEU A 730 -48.12 22.50 -32.47
CA LEU A 730 -48.43 21.91 -31.15
C LEU A 730 -49.95 21.90 -30.93
N PRO A 731 -50.46 21.15 -29.93
CA PRO A 731 -50.77 21.79 -28.64
C PRO A 731 -50.22 21.03 -27.40
N GLY A 732 -49.91 21.80 -26.34
CA GLY A 732 -49.76 21.30 -24.96
C GLY A 732 -51.09 21.37 -24.19
N PRO A 733 -51.12 21.54 -22.84
CA PRO A 733 -50.08 22.02 -21.91
C PRO A 733 -49.72 20.97 -20.81
N LEU A 734 -48.89 21.17 -19.77
CA LEU A 734 -48.39 22.35 -19.03
C LEU A 734 -46.88 22.24 -18.67
N THR A 735 -46.26 23.39 -18.38
CA THR A 735 -44.89 23.64 -17.86
C THR A 735 -44.91 24.96 -17.05
N PRO A 736 -43.81 25.58 -16.56
CA PRO A 736 -42.38 25.19 -16.41
C PRO A 736 -42.05 24.99 -14.89
N VAL A 737 -40.88 25.17 -14.25
CA VAL A 737 -39.54 25.79 -14.48
C VAL A 737 -38.52 24.95 -13.66
N GLY A 738 -37.22 24.82 -13.98
CA GLY A 738 -36.40 25.25 -15.12
C GLY A 738 -34.89 25.10 -14.80
N GLY A 739 -34.00 25.60 -15.66
CA GLY A 739 -32.55 25.72 -15.37
C GLY A 739 -31.65 24.59 -15.91
N GLY A 740 -31.33 24.60 -17.20
CA GLY A 740 -30.44 23.61 -17.83
C GLY A 740 -29.05 24.13 -18.19
N LYS A 741 -27.99 23.40 -17.81
CA LYS A 741 -26.67 23.40 -18.45
C LYS A 741 -26.13 21.96 -18.51
N ARG A 742 -25.94 21.41 -19.72
CA ARG A 742 -25.13 20.20 -19.93
C ARG A 742 -23.74 20.63 -20.43
N PRO A 743 -22.64 20.25 -19.77
CA PRO A 743 -21.32 20.29 -20.41
C PRO A 743 -21.17 19.11 -21.39
N PRO A 744 -20.32 19.22 -22.43
CA PRO A 744 -19.98 18.09 -23.29
C PRO A 744 -19.07 17.10 -22.54
N VAL A 745 -19.35 15.81 -22.65
CA VAL A 745 -18.48 14.76 -22.10
C VAL A 745 -17.24 14.63 -22.99
N GLN A 746 -16.06 14.93 -22.46
CA GLN A 746 -14.81 14.48 -23.07
C GLN A 746 -14.67 12.97 -22.84
N LEU A 747 -15.25 12.19 -23.75
CA LEU A 747 -15.00 10.75 -23.84
C LEU A 747 -13.51 10.53 -24.14
N THR A 748 -12.89 9.59 -23.44
CA THR A 748 -11.54 9.15 -23.80
C THR A 748 -11.54 8.55 -25.21
N LEU A 749 -10.39 8.58 -25.90
CA LEU A 749 -10.26 8.03 -27.26
C LEU A 749 -10.77 6.58 -27.35
N PHE A 750 -10.56 5.78 -26.31
CA PHE A 750 -11.05 4.41 -26.24
C PHE A 750 -12.58 4.31 -26.08
N GLN A 751 -13.21 5.17 -25.26
CA GLN A 751 -14.67 5.23 -25.15
C GLN A 751 -15.33 5.71 -26.45
N TRP A 752 -14.72 6.68 -27.16
CA TRP A 752 -15.19 7.10 -28.49
C TRP A 752 -15.07 5.96 -29.52
N GLN A 753 -13.97 5.19 -29.47
CA GLN A 753 -13.81 3.99 -30.31
C GLN A 753 -14.87 2.94 -29.98
N ILE A 754 -15.13 2.65 -28.69
CA ILE A 754 -16.20 1.73 -28.26
C ILE A 754 -17.54 2.18 -28.84
N GLN A 755 -17.96 3.42 -28.61
CA GLN A 755 -19.24 3.97 -29.12
C GLN A 755 -19.36 3.85 -30.66
N ARG A 756 -18.26 3.99 -31.39
CA ARG A 756 -18.19 3.84 -32.85
C ARG A 756 -18.30 2.38 -33.31
N GLU A 757 -17.75 1.42 -32.56
CA GLU A 757 -17.89 0.00 -32.87
C GLU A 757 -19.26 -0.56 -32.41
N GLU A 758 -19.80 -0.09 -31.28
CA GLU A 758 -21.17 -0.39 -30.81
C GLU A 758 -22.20 -0.13 -31.91
N GLN A 759 -22.15 1.04 -32.56
CA GLN A 759 -23.08 1.39 -33.66
C GLN A 759 -22.99 0.43 -34.86
N LYS A 760 -21.86 -0.25 -35.08
CA LYS A 760 -21.71 -1.24 -36.17
C LYS A 760 -22.24 -2.62 -35.78
N VAL A 761 -22.09 -2.98 -34.50
CA VAL A 761 -22.45 -4.32 -33.96
C VAL A 761 -23.90 -4.34 -33.42
N ALA A 762 -24.51 -3.18 -33.17
CA ALA A 762 -25.85 -3.04 -32.61
C ALA A 762 -26.96 -3.83 -33.35
N GLY A 763 -26.82 -4.02 -34.67
CA GLY A 763 -27.77 -4.77 -35.50
C GLY A 763 -27.46 -6.26 -35.68
N MET A 764 -26.44 -6.81 -35.03
CA MET A 764 -26.10 -8.24 -35.13
C MET A 764 -26.92 -9.08 -34.15
N SER A 765 -27.47 -10.20 -34.62
CA SER A 765 -28.17 -11.17 -33.77
C SER A 765 -27.21 -12.10 -33.02
N ALA A 766 -27.70 -12.80 -31.98
CA ALA A 766 -26.90 -13.76 -31.21
C ALA A 766 -26.34 -14.87 -32.11
N GLU A 767 -27.15 -15.37 -33.07
CA GLU A 767 -26.73 -16.36 -34.05
C GLU A 767 -25.57 -15.84 -34.91
N GLN A 768 -25.67 -14.58 -35.39
CA GLN A 768 -24.64 -13.94 -36.21
C GLN A 768 -23.33 -13.67 -35.45
N LEU A 769 -23.39 -13.43 -34.14
CA LEU A 769 -22.21 -13.32 -33.27
C LEU A 769 -21.55 -14.69 -33.02
N SER A 770 -22.37 -15.76 -32.93
CA SER A 770 -21.91 -17.13 -32.78
C SER A 770 -21.40 -17.79 -34.08
N MET A 771 -21.65 -17.19 -35.25
CA MET A 771 -21.23 -17.76 -36.53
C MET A 771 -19.72 -17.95 -36.62
N GLN A 772 -19.31 -19.17 -36.97
CA GLN A 772 -17.95 -19.57 -37.26
C GLN A 772 -17.70 -19.62 -38.76
N ASP A 773 -16.46 -19.40 -39.18
CA ASP A 773 -16.05 -19.55 -40.58
C ASP A 773 -15.43 -20.93 -40.89
N ALA A 774 -14.70 -21.04 -42.01
CA ALA A 774 -14.08 -22.29 -42.45
C ALA A 774 -12.91 -22.77 -41.56
N ASP A 775 -12.34 -21.89 -40.73
CA ASP A 775 -11.27 -22.19 -39.77
C ASP A 775 -11.82 -22.32 -38.33
N GLY A 776 -13.14 -22.16 -38.15
CA GLY A 776 -13.83 -22.17 -36.86
C GLY A 776 -13.81 -20.81 -36.15
N ASP A 777 -13.23 -19.77 -36.76
CA ASP A 777 -13.11 -18.46 -36.12
C ASP A 777 -14.47 -17.75 -36.07
N THR A 778 -14.89 -17.33 -34.87
CA THR A 778 -15.98 -16.35 -34.72
C THR A 778 -15.47 -14.93 -34.98
N VAL A 779 -16.39 -13.98 -35.16
CA VAL A 779 -16.04 -12.54 -35.31
C VAL A 779 -15.13 -12.02 -34.17
N LEU A 780 -15.28 -12.55 -32.96
CA LEU A 780 -14.44 -12.23 -31.81
C LEU A 780 -13.00 -12.72 -31.99
N HIS A 781 -12.79 -13.97 -32.44
CA HIS A 781 -11.45 -14.53 -32.68
C HIS A 781 -10.67 -13.69 -33.70
N ILE A 782 -11.32 -13.31 -34.82
CA ILE A 782 -10.71 -12.46 -35.85
C ILE A 782 -10.40 -11.06 -35.30
N ALA A 783 -11.30 -10.46 -34.50
CA ALA A 783 -11.07 -9.15 -33.88
C ALA A 783 -9.89 -9.17 -32.87
N VAL A 784 -9.76 -10.25 -32.10
CA VAL A 784 -8.62 -10.49 -31.19
C VAL A 784 -7.32 -10.68 -31.96
N ALA A 785 -7.31 -11.53 -32.99
CA ALA A 785 -6.13 -11.78 -33.83
C ALA A 785 -5.63 -10.51 -34.55
N GLN A 786 -6.54 -9.58 -34.89
CA GLN A 786 -6.20 -8.26 -35.45
C GLN A 786 -5.90 -7.18 -34.38
N GLY A 787 -5.92 -7.52 -33.08
CA GLY A 787 -5.63 -6.59 -31.99
C GLY A 787 -6.65 -5.45 -31.82
N LYS A 788 -7.87 -5.59 -32.35
CA LYS A 788 -8.88 -4.51 -32.44
C LYS A 788 -9.62 -4.31 -31.11
N ARG A 789 -8.89 -3.89 -30.07
CA ARG A 789 -9.36 -3.81 -28.67
C ARG A 789 -10.79 -3.27 -28.50
N ALA A 790 -11.12 -2.11 -29.08
CA ALA A 790 -12.45 -1.51 -28.92
C ALA A 790 -13.59 -2.36 -29.53
N LEU A 791 -13.34 -3.01 -30.66
CA LEU A 791 -14.29 -3.96 -31.26
C LEU A 791 -14.38 -5.25 -30.43
N VAL A 792 -13.25 -5.73 -29.89
CA VAL A 792 -13.22 -6.90 -29.00
C VAL A 792 -13.99 -6.65 -27.72
N TYR A 793 -13.88 -5.46 -27.11
CA TYR A 793 -14.66 -5.05 -25.94
C TYR A 793 -16.17 -5.15 -26.20
N VAL A 794 -16.63 -4.51 -27.29
CA VAL A 794 -18.05 -4.51 -27.71
C VAL A 794 -18.57 -5.92 -28.01
N LEU A 795 -17.77 -6.76 -28.68
CA LEU A 795 -18.12 -8.15 -28.96
C LEU A 795 -18.12 -9.01 -27.69
N ALA A 796 -17.17 -8.80 -26.76
CA ALA A 796 -17.09 -9.55 -25.52
C ALA A 796 -18.32 -9.32 -24.63
N VAL A 797 -18.76 -8.05 -24.48
CA VAL A 797 -20.02 -7.72 -23.78
C VAL A 797 -21.20 -8.47 -24.40
N LYS A 798 -21.42 -8.33 -25.71
CA LYS A 798 -22.58 -8.93 -26.40
C LYS A 798 -22.55 -10.46 -26.47
N MET A 799 -21.37 -11.07 -26.46
CA MET A 799 -21.22 -12.53 -26.46
C MET A 799 -21.29 -13.12 -25.05
N ALA A 800 -21.00 -12.34 -24.00
CA ALA A 800 -21.25 -12.71 -22.61
C ALA A 800 -22.75 -12.79 -22.30
N GLU A 801 -23.55 -11.82 -22.78
CA GLU A 801 -25.03 -11.77 -22.64
C GLU A 801 -25.73 -13.05 -23.15
N HIS A 802 -25.10 -13.80 -24.05
CA HIS A 802 -25.63 -15.01 -24.67
C HIS A 802 -24.78 -16.27 -24.42
N GLY A 803 -23.79 -16.22 -23.52
CA GLY A 803 -22.93 -17.37 -23.17
C GLY A 803 -22.01 -17.87 -24.31
N ALA A 804 -21.82 -17.08 -25.36
CA ALA A 804 -21.06 -17.44 -26.56
C ALA A 804 -19.55 -17.09 -26.49
N LEU A 805 -19.09 -16.55 -25.36
CA LEU A 805 -17.76 -15.96 -25.20
C LEU A 805 -16.60 -16.99 -25.30
N ASP A 806 -16.83 -18.21 -24.82
CA ASP A 806 -15.85 -19.32 -24.81
C ASP A 806 -16.03 -20.33 -25.95
N LEU A 807 -16.65 -19.91 -27.07
CA LEU A 807 -16.61 -20.69 -28.32
C LEU A 807 -15.16 -20.93 -28.78
N LYS A 808 -14.95 -22.03 -29.51
CA LYS A 808 -13.61 -22.53 -29.90
C LYS A 808 -13.47 -22.69 -31.41
N GLU A 809 -12.34 -22.26 -31.97
CA GLU A 809 -11.98 -22.52 -33.38
C GLU A 809 -11.47 -23.96 -33.61
N HIS A 810 -11.09 -24.32 -34.85
CA HIS A 810 -10.77 -25.71 -35.23
C HIS A 810 -9.52 -26.33 -34.57
N LYS A 811 -8.71 -25.56 -33.83
CA LYS A 811 -7.60 -26.02 -32.96
C LYS A 811 -7.99 -26.00 -31.47
N GLY A 812 -9.27 -25.82 -31.16
CA GLY A 812 -9.84 -25.82 -29.81
C GLY A 812 -9.59 -24.53 -29.02
N GLN A 813 -8.98 -23.52 -29.63
CA GLN A 813 -8.61 -22.27 -28.95
C GLN A 813 -9.83 -21.37 -28.79
N THR A 814 -10.00 -20.77 -27.61
CA THR A 814 -10.98 -19.69 -27.40
C THR A 814 -10.37 -18.33 -27.73
N ALA A 815 -11.20 -17.28 -27.81
CA ALA A 815 -10.74 -15.90 -27.97
C ALA A 815 -9.67 -15.49 -26.94
N LEU A 816 -9.78 -16.00 -25.69
CA LEU A 816 -8.78 -15.79 -24.64
C LEU A 816 -7.43 -16.45 -24.95
N HIS A 817 -7.43 -17.65 -25.52
CA HIS A 817 -6.19 -18.31 -25.98
C HIS A 817 -5.49 -17.49 -27.07
N VAL A 818 -6.24 -16.93 -28.03
CA VAL A 818 -5.69 -16.08 -29.11
C VAL A 818 -5.15 -14.76 -28.55
N ALA A 819 -5.82 -14.15 -27.57
CA ALA A 819 -5.37 -12.93 -26.90
C ALA A 819 -4.05 -13.14 -26.13
N VAL A 820 -3.94 -14.27 -25.43
CA VAL A 820 -2.70 -14.67 -24.75
C VAL A 820 -1.60 -15.03 -25.76
N ALA A 821 -1.93 -15.75 -26.85
CA ALA A 821 -0.97 -16.13 -27.88
C ALA A 821 -0.40 -14.94 -28.68
N THR A 822 -1.09 -13.79 -28.68
CA THR A 822 -0.65 -12.51 -29.28
C THR A 822 -0.03 -11.54 -28.26
N ASN A 823 0.08 -11.95 -26.98
CA ASN A 823 0.50 -11.15 -25.83
C ASN A 823 -0.28 -9.83 -25.63
N ASN A 824 -1.51 -9.74 -26.13
CA ASN A 824 -2.32 -8.51 -26.03
C ASN A 824 -3.00 -8.44 -24.66
N HIS A 825 -2.20 -8.13 -23.64
CA HIS A 825 -2.59 -8.13 -22.23
C HIS A 825 -3.82 -7.24 -21.92
N LEU A 826 -4.06 -6.18 -22.69
CA LEU A 826 -5.26 -5.33 -22.54
C LEU A 826 -6.52 -6.06 -23.03
N ILE A 827 -6.45 -6.77 -24.16
CA ILE A 827 -7.55 -7.62 -24.63
C ILE A 827 -7.79 -8.79 -23.68
N VAL A 828 -6.72 -9.37 -23.09
CA VAL A 828 -6.84 -10.41 -22.04
C VAL A 828 -7.61 -9.87 -20.83
N GLN A 829 -7.37 -8.63 -20.41
CA GLN A 829 -8.14 -7.98 -19.34
C GLN A 829 -9.60 -7.78 -19.73
N ASP A 830 -9.88 -7.26 -20.92
CA ASP A 830 -11.25 -7.00 -21.39
C ASP A 830 -12.07 -8.30 -21.46
N LEU A 831 -11.52 -9.36 -22.06
CA LEU A 831 -12.19 -10.67 -22.18
C LEU A 831 -12.50 -11.30 -20.81
N LEU A 832 -11.54 -11.32 -19.89
CA LEU A 832 -11.74 -11.87 -18.55
C LEU A 832 -12.73 -11.04 -17.72
N THR A 833 -12.72 -9.71 -17.88
CA THR A 833 -13.67 -8.78 -17.23
C THR A 833 -15.12 -9.07 -17.64
N HIS A 834 -15.34 -9.52 -18.87
CA HIS A 834 -16.65 -9.93 -19.38
C HIS A 834 -16.93 -11.44 -19.24
N GLY A 835 -16.13 -12.16 -18.43
CA GLY A 835 -16.46 -13.50 -17.97
C GLY A 835 -15.86 -14.67 -18.76
N ALA A 836 -14.92 -14.44 -19.68
CA ALA A 836 -14.25 -15.52 -20.41
C ALA A 836 -13.56 -16.50 -19.45
N ASN A 837 -13.65 -17.80 -19.73
CA ASN A 837 -13.20 -18.84 -18.81
C ASN A 837 -11.69 -19.13 -18.94
N VAL A 838 -10.94 -18.71 -17.92
CA VAL A 838 -9.50 -18.88 -17.77
C VAL A 838 -9.01 -20.35 -17.70
N ASN A 839 -9.90 -21.30 -17.41
CA ASN A 839 -9.57 -22.74 -17.29
C ASN A 839 -10.02 -23.56 -18.52
N THR A 840 -10.21 -22.92 -19.68
CA THR A 840 -10.52 -23.63 -20.93
C THR A 840 -9.29 -24.36 -21.49
N TRP A 841 -9.49 -25.51 -22.16
CA TRP A 841 -8.42 -26.26 -22.87
C TRP A 841 -8.50 -26.14 -24.39
N ASP A 842 -7.35 -26.04 -25.07
CA ASP A 842 -7.22 -26.21 -26.52
C ASP A 842 -7.02 -27.68 -26.97
N HIS A 843 -6.87 -27.95 -28.28
CA HIS A 843 -6.64 -29.32 -28.80
C HIS A 843 -5.28 -29.94 -28.44
N TRP A 844 -4.45 -29.27 -27.63
CA TRP A 844 -3.25 -29.83 -27.01
C TRP A 844 -3.38 -29.98 -25.49
N GLY A 845 -4.60 -29.79 -24.95
CA GLY A 845 -4.88 -29.79 -23.52
C GLY A 845 -4.30 -28.58 -22.78
N ARG A 846 -3.79 -27.58 -23.49
CA ARG A 846 -3.20 -26.39 -22.86
C ARG A 846 -4.31 -25.46 -22.42
N SER A 847 -4.17 -24.89 -21.22
CA SER A 847 -4.96 -23.73 -20.79
C SER A 847 -4.26 -22.41 -21.14
N PRO A 848 -4.91 -21.24 -21.05
CA PRO A 848 -4.29 -19.93 -21.24
C PRO A 848 -2.99 -19.73 -20.43
N LEU A 849 -2.90 -20.28 -19.21
CA LEU A 849 -1.66 -20.28 -18.42
C LEU A 849 -0.51 -21.05 -19.08
N HIS A 850 -0.81 -22.21 -19.69
CA HIS A 850 0.18 -22.99 -20.43
C HIS A 850 0.66 -22.23 -21.68
N VAL A 851 -0.21 -21.49 -22.36
CA VAL A 851 0.18 -20.65 -23.51
C VAL A 851 1.10 -19.50 -23.05
N CYS A 852 0.77 -18.83 -21.94
CA CYS A 852 1.66 -17.85 -21.29
C CYS A 852 3.05 -18.46 -20.98
N ALA A 853 3.07 -19.63 -20.34
CA ALA A 853 4.28 -20.34 -19.90
C ALA A 853 5.12 -20.89 -21.06
N GLN A 854 4.50 -21.27 -22.17
CA GLN A 854 5.19 -21.77 -23.37
C GLN A 854 5.74 -20.63 -24.25
N LYS A 855 5.11 -19.45 -24.24
CA LYS A 855 5.47 -18.32 -25.11
C LYS A 855 6.33 -17.24 -24.45
N GLY A 856 6.42 -17.21 -23.12
CA GLY A 856 7.15 -16.16 -22.40
C GLY A 856 6.32 -14.88 -22.20
N HIS A 857 4.99 -14.97 -22.27
CA HIS A 857 4.09 -13.81 -22.29
C HIS A 857 3.73 -13.31 -20.88
N LEU A 858 4.74 -12.77 -20.17
CA LEU A 858 4.63 -12.27 -18.79
C LEU A 858 3.54 -11.21 -18.62
N SER A 859 3.41 -10.27 -19.55
CA SER A 859 2.39 -9.20 -19.49
C SER A 859 0.97 -9.78 -19.51
N SER A 860 0.73 -10.80 -20.33
CA SER A 860 -0.56 -11.50 -20.40
C SER A 860 -0.81 -12.35 -19.15
N LEU A 861 0.22 -12.98 -18.59
CA LEU A 861 0.11 -13.72 -17.32
C LEU A 861 -0.25 -12.79 -16.14
N GLN A 862 0.40 -11.62 -16.08
CA GLN A 862 0.08 -10.59 -15.08
C GLN A 862 -1.31 -9.98 -15.29
N ALA A 863 -1.78 -9.87 -16.53
CA ALA A 863 -3.16 -9.48 -16.84
C ALA A 863 -4.16 -10.52 -16.32
N ILE A 864 -3.96 -11.81 -16.60
CA ILE A 864 -4.77 -12.90 -16.04
C ILE A 864 -4.81 -12.76 -14.51
N TRP A 865 -3.65 -12.74 -13.84
CA TRP A 865 -3.56 -12.68 -12.38
C TRP A 865 -4.28 -11.47 -11.77
N LYS A 866 -4.10 -10.27 -12.35
CA LYS A 866 -4.75 -9.04 -11.86
C LYS A 866 -6.27 -9.06 -12.07
N THR A 867 -6.77 -9.61 -13.18
CA THR A 867 -8.21 -9.62 -13.48
C THR A 867 -8.95 -10.75 -12.76
N VAL A 868 -8.39 -11.96 -12.64
CA VAL A 868 -9.06 -13.07 -11.91
C VAL A 868 -9.18 -12.79 -10.41
N GLN A 869 -8.21 -12.09 -9.81
CA GLN A 869 -8.31 -11.54 -8.45
C GLN A 869 -9.43 -10.50 -8.28
N TRP A 870 -9.91 -9.89 -9.37
CA TRP A 870 -10.96 -8.89 -9.36
C TRP A 870 -12.34 -9.50 -9.71
N THR A 871 -12.40 -10.44 -10.65
CA THR A 871 -13.64 -11.16 -11.03
C THR A 871 -14.00 -12.31 -10.08
N ARG A 872 -13.13 -12.66 -9.13
CA ARG A 872 -13.23 -13.87 -8.27
C ARG A 872 -13.29 -15.19 -9.06
N GLN A 873 -12.87 -15.23 -10.34
CA GLN A 873 -12.70 -16.50 -11.06
C GLN A 873 -11.62 -17.34 -10.38
N GLN A 874 -11.93 -18.58 -10.01
CA GLN A 874 -10.92 -19.55 -9.58
C GLN A 874 -10.04 -19.94 -10.77
N VAL A 875 -8.73 -19.94 -10.58
CA VAL A 875 -7.75 -20.37 -11.59
C VAL A 875 -7.15 -21.70 -11.19
N ASP A 876 -7.32 -22.72 -12.04
CA ASP A 876 -6.67 -24.00 -11.84
C ASP A 876 -5.23 -23.95 -12.40
N THR A 877 -4.27 -23.81 -11.49
CA THR A 877 -2.83 -23.90 -11.78
C THR A 877 -2.29 -25.33 -11.74
N GLY A 878 -3.11 -26.29 -11.30
CA GLY A 878 -2.82 -27.72 -11.22
C GLY A 878 -3.10 -28.49 -12.50
N MET A 879 -3.93 -27.94 -13.41
CA MET A 879 -4.21 -28.53 -14.73
C MET A 879 -2.96 -29.06 -15.44
N HIS A 880 -3.05 -30.28 -15.98
CA HIS A 880 -2.05 -30.86 -16.88
C HIS A 880 -2.50 -30.75 -18.34
N ASN A 881 -1.54 -30.48 -19.25
CA ASN A 881 -1.74 -30.62 -20.68
C ASN A 881 -1.61 -32.09 -21.15
N TYR A 882 -1.76 -32.36 -22.45
CA TYR A 882 -1.62 -33.72 -23.00
C TYR A 882 -0.18 -34.28 -22.92
N ASP A 883 0.82 -33.45 -22.63
CA ASP A 883 2.16 -33.91 -22.30
C ASP A 883 2.32 -34.34 -20.84
N GLY A 884 1.27 -34.24 -20.02
CA GLY A 884 1.30 -34.54 -18.59
C GLY A 884 1.98 -33.45 -17.75
N LEU A 885 2.13 -32.24 -18.30
CA LEU A 885 2.83 -31.11 -17.69
C LEU A 885 1.84 -30.05 -17.22
N THR A 886 2.07 -29.44 -16.05
CA THR A 886 1.34 -28.23 -15.65
C THR A 886 1.97 -26.95 -16.26
N ALA A 887 1.31 -25.81 -16.11
CA ALA A 887 1.86 -24.52 -16.54
C ALA A 887 3.21 -24.19 -15.87
N LEU A 888 3.42 -24.60 -14.61
CA LEU A 888 4.69 -24.41 -13.89
C LEU A 888 5.80 -25.30 -14.45
N HIS A 889 5.51 -26.55 -14.80
CA HIS A 889 6.44 -27.44 -15.50
C HIS A 889 6.82 -26.87 -16.88
N THR A 890 5.82 -26.38 -17.62
CA THR A 890 6.00 -25.74 -18.93
C THR A 890 6.93 -24.53 -18.84
N ALA A 891 6.72 -23.64 -17.86
CA ALA A 891 7.59 -22.48 -17.63
C ALA A 891 9.03 -22.88 -17.24
N THR A 892 9.17 -23.91 -16.41
CA THR A 892 10.47 -24.46 -15.99
C THR A 892 11.25 -25.03 -17.17
N MET A 893 10.58 -25.80 -18.04
CA MET A 893 11.18 -26.34 -19.28
C MET A 893 11.58 -25.22 -20.25
N SER A 894 10.73 -24.21 -20.47
CA SER A 894 11.04 -23.06 -21.32
C SER A 894 12.26 -22.28 -20.81
N HIS A 895 12.37 -22.06 -19.49
CA HIS A 895 13.54 -21.43 -18.88
C HIS A 895 14.82 -22.27 -19.09
N ASN A 896 14.74 -23.57 -18.86
CA ASN A 896 15.88 -24.48 -19.02
C ASN A 896 16.34 -24.55 -20.48
N ALA A 897 15.43 -24.47 -21.45
CA ALA A 897 15.75 -24.40 -22.87
C ALA A 897 16.52 -23.12 -23.24
N VAL A 898 16.10 -21.96 -22.73
CA VAL A 898 16.84 -20.69 -22.94
C VAL A 898 18.20 -20.72 -22.23
N LEU A 899 18.27 -21.28 -21.02
CA LEU A 899 19.54 -21.42 -20.28
C LEU A 899 20.53 -22.35 -21.02
N LYS A 900 20.04 -23.41 -21.67
CA LYS A 900 20.85 -24.23 -22.57
C LYS A 900 21.26 -23.50 -23.84
N GLU A 901 20.36 -22.72 -24.48
CA GLU A 901 20.71 -21.89 -25.65
C GLU A 901 21.82 -20.88 -25.32
N LEU A 902 21.87 -20.36 -24.08
CA LEU A 902 22.95 -19.51 -23.56
C LEU A 902 24.27 -20.26 -23.33
N TRP A 903 24.23 -21.53 -22.92
CA TRP A 903 25.44 -22.33 -22.64
C TRP A 903 26.07 -22.95 -23.90
N ASP A 904 25.26 -23.36 -24.89
CA ASP A 904 25.76 -24.00 -26.12
C ASP A 904 26.47 -22.99 -27.07
N GLN A 905 26.29 -21.67 -26.87
CA GLN A 905 26.90 -20.62 -27.70
C GLN A 905 28.33 -20.25 -27.27
N LYS A 906 29.32 -20.76 -28.00
CA LYS A 906 30.75 -20.45 -27.76
C LYS A 906 31.10 -18.96 -27.91
N HIS A 907 30.51 -18.27 -28.88
CA HIS A 907 30.68 -16.81 -29.09
C HIS A 907 29.39 -16.17 -29.65
N PRO A 908 28.48 -15.65 -28.80
CA PRO A 908 27.37 -14.81 -29.25
C PRO A 908 27.85 -13.43 -29.72
N CYS A 909 27.09 -12.77 -30.60
CA CYS A 909 27.11 -11.31 -30.66
C CYS A 909 26.48 -10.72 -29.38
N THR A 910 26.84 -9.48 -29.05
CA THR A 910 26.34 -8.73 -27.86
C THR A 910 24.82 -8.73 -27.77
N ASP A 911 24.16 -8.55 -28.91
CA ASP A 911 22.74 -8.25 -28.98
C ASP A 911 21.91 -9.51 -28.73
N ARG A 912 22.29 -10.63 -29.36
CA ARG A 912 21.66 -11.95 -29.13
C ARG A 912 21.89 -12.45 -27.71
N LYS A 913 23.05 -12.17 -27.11
CA LYS A 913 23.29 -12.50 -25.69
C LYS A 913 22.34 -11.73 -24.77
N THR A 914 22.12 -10.45 -25.07
CA THR A 914 21.20 -9.58 -24.34
C THR A 914 19.74 -10.04 -24.49
N GLU A 915 19.30 -10.38 -25.71
CA GLU A 915 17.97 -10.93 -25.98
C GLU A 915 17.71 -12.23 -25.20
N LEU A 916 18.69 -13.14 -25.17
CA LEU A 916 18.54 -14.42 -24.47
C LEU A 916 18.53 -14.30 -22.96
N GLU A 917 19.33 -13.40 -22.38
CA GLU A 917 19.28 -13.11 -20.94
C GLU A 917 17.95 -12.40 -20.56
N GLN A 918 17.43 -11.52 -21.42
CA GLN A 918 16.09 -10.93 -21.24
C GLN A 918 14.99 -12.01 -21.32
N ARG A 919 15.07 -12.95 -22.25
CA ARG A 919 14.15 -14.11 -22.36
C ARG A 919 14.23 -15.00 -21.11
N ARG A 920 15.44 -15.31 -20.61
CA ARG A 920 15.66 -16.04 -19.36
C ARG A 920 14.99 -15.33 -18.17
N GLN A 921 15.28 -14.05 -17.97
CA GLN A 921 14.71 -13.26 -16.87
C GLN A 921 13.18 -13.19 -16.96
N THR A 922 12.63 -13.14 -18.18
CA THR A 922 11.18 -13.19 -18.43
C THR A 922 10.58 -14.52 -17.97
N TYR A 923 11.21 -15.65 -18.29
CA TYR A 923 10.75 -16.96 -17.80
C TYR A 923 10.92 -17.13 -16.28
N ALA A 924 11.99 -16.60 -15.67
CA ALA A 924 12.15 -16.60 -14.22
C ALA A 924 11.03 -15.82 -13.52
N ASN A 925 10.61 -14.69 -14.11
CA ASN A 925 9.49 -13.89 -13.62
C ASN A 925 8.13 -14.56 -13.86
N ILE A 926 7.98 -15.37 -14.91
CA ILE A 926 6.80 -16.22 -15.14
C ILE A 926 6.70 -17.33 -14.09
N VAL A 927 7.81 -18.00 -13.76
CA VAL A 927 7.83 -19.02 -12.68
C VAL A 927 7.43 -18.38 -11.36
N LYS A 928 8.05 -17.26 -10.96
CA LYS A 928 7.67 -16.49 -9.76
C LYS A 928 6.19 -16.09 -9.77
N SER A 929 5.67 -15.65 -10.92
CA SER A 929 4.25 -15.29 -11.06
C SER A 929 3.33 -16.49 -10.85
N LEU A 930 3.62 -17.65 -11.47
CA LEU A 930 2.81 -18.86 -11.30
C LEU A 930 2.82 -19.39 -9.86
N LEU A 931 3.95 -19.28 -9.15
CA LEU A 931 4.02 -19.61 -7.72
C LEU A 931 3.13 -18.68 -6.89
N LEU A 932 3.11 -17.37 -7.17
CA LEU A 932 2.18 -16.42 -6.55
C LEU A 932 0.71 -16.72 -6.91
N MET A 933 0.43 -17.30 -8.08
CA MET A 933 -0.88 -17.83 -8.47
C MET A 933 -1.25 -19.16 -7.77
N GLY A 934 -0.45 -19.64 -6.82
CA GLY A 934 -0.71 -20.87 -6.05
C GLY A 934 -0.29 -22.16 -6.75
N ALA A 935 0.50 -22.10 -7.83
CA ALA A 935 0.99 -23.31 -8.50
C ALA A 935 1.92 -24.12 -7.57
N SER A 936 1.51 -25.35 -7.22
CA SER A 936 2.27 -26.20 -6.31
C SER A 936 3.57 -26.71 -6.93
N ILE A 937 4.70 -26.47 -6.23
CA ILE A 937 6.02 -27.04 -6.54
C ILE A 937 6.01 -28.58 -6.37
N GLY A 938 5.13 -29.09 -5.49
CA GLY A 938 4.96 -30.52 -5.23
C GLY A 938 4.12 -31.26 -6.27
N SER A 939 3.44 -30.55 -7.19
CA SER A 939 2.74 -31.19 -8.31
C SER A 939 3.72 -32.01 -9.15
N LYS A 940 3.31 -33.22 -9.50
CA LYS A 940 4.07 -34.15 -10.35
C LYS A 940 3.57 -34.12 -11.79
N ASP A 941 4.47 -34.40 -12.73
CA ASP A 941 4.12 -34.69 -14.11
C ASP A 941 3.52 -36.10 -14.26
N LEU A 942 2.63 -36.30 -15.24
CA LEU A 942 1.90 -37.56 -15.41
C LEU A 942 2.69 -38.67 -16.13
N LYS A 943 3.82 -38.35 -16.79
CA LYS A 943 4.64 -39.33 -17.53
C LYS A 943 5.78 -39.91 -16.70
N SER A 944 6.44 -39.10 -15.87
CA SER A 944 7.63 -39.51 -15.10
C SER A 944 7.55 -39.28 -13.59
N GLY A 945 6.47 -38.67 -13.09
CA GLY A 945 6.27 -38.40 -11.67
C GLY A 945 7.24 -37.36 -11.10
N ARG A 946 7.98 -36.65 -11.95
CA ARG A 946 8.93 -35.61 -11.59
C ARG A 946 8.18 -34.34 -11.21
N THR A 947 8.75 -33.56 -10.30
CA THR A 947 8.29 -32.21 -9.98
C THR A 947 9.12 -31.15 -10.72
N CYS A 948 8.68 -29.89 -10.69
CA CYS A 948 9.46 -28.75 -11.23
C CYS A 948 10.88 -28.67 -10.62
N LEU A 949 11.06 -29.09 -9.37
CA LEU A 949 12.38 -29.16 -8.72
C LEU A 949 13.32 -30.18 -9.40
N HIS A 950 12.79 -31.32 -9.86
CA HIS A 950 13.56 -32.31 -10.61
C HIS A 950 14.01 -31.77 -11.97
N MET A 951 13.14 -31.01 -12.66
CA MET A 951 13.47 -30.38 -13.94
C MET A 951 14.52 -29.27 -13.76
N ALA A 952 14.44 -28.48 -12.70
CA ALA A 952 15.49 -27.51 -12.36
C ALA A 952 16.83 -28.19 -11.99
N ALA A 953 16.79 -29.32 -11.29
CA ALA A 953 17.96 -30.13 -10.96
C ALA A 953 18.63 -30.76 -12.20
N GLU A 954 17.84 -31.31 -13.14
CA GLU A 954 18.32 -31.91 -14.40
C GLU A 954 19.05 -30.91 -15.31
N ALA A 955 18.61 -29.64 -15.28
CA ALA A 955 19.29 -28.55 -15.99
C ALA A 955 20.40 -27.87 -15.16
N ALA A 956 20.73 -28.36 -13.96
CA ALA A 956 21.60 -27.71 -12.98
C ALA A 956 21.28 -26.21 -12.75
N ASN A 957 20.00 -25.84 -12.83
CA ASN A 957 19.53 -24.46 -12.83
C ASN A 957 19.43 -23.90 -11.40
N VAL A 958 20.57 -23.43 -10.88
CA VAL A 958 20.72 -22.86 -9.54
C VAL A 958 19.77 -21.68 -9.28
N GLU A 959 19.36 -20.93 -10.31
CA GLU A 959 18.42 -19.80 -10.17
C GLU A 959 17.01 -20.31 -9.83
N LEU A 960 16.46 -21.22 -10.63
CA LEU A 960 15.14 -21.78 -10.34
C LEU A 960 15.15 -22.67 -9.09
N LEU A 961 16.26 -23.37 -8.80
CA LEU A 961 16.41 -24.09 -7.54
C LEU A 961 16.33 -23.16 -6.32
N LYS A 962 16.84 -21.92 -6.37
CA LYS A 962 16.61 -20.94 -5.28
C LYS A 962 15.13 -20.56 -5.20
N VAL A 963 14.53 -20.13 -6.32
CA VAL A 963 13.11 -19.73 -6.40
C VAL A 963 12.16 -20.82 -5.89
N PHE A 964 12.49 -22.10 -6.11
CA PHE A 964 11.71 -23.25 -5.61
C PHE A 964 12.05 -23.69 -4.18
N LEU A 965 13.12 -23.21 -3.54
CA LEU A 965 13.56 -23.63 -2.20
C LEU A 965 13.59 -22.49 -1.16
N ASP A 966 13.39 -21.24 -1.58
CA ASP A 966 13.25 -20.08 -0.69
C ASP A 966 11.91 -20.03 0.09
N PRO A 967 10.77 -20.57 -0.42
CA PRO A 967 9.54 -20.68 0.37
C PRO A 967 9.63 -21.74 1.50
N PRO A 968 9.08 -21.50 2.71
CA PRO A 968 9.08 -22.47 3.81
C PRO A 968 8.38 -23.80 3.49
N SER A 969 7.36 -23.77 2.62
CA SER A 969 6.62 -24.95 2.16
C SER A 969 7.46 -25.94 1.33
N SER A 970 8.65 -25.54 0.86
CA SER A 970 9.50 -26.38 0.02
C SER A 970 10.21 -27.51 0.78
N VAL A 971 10.29 -27.43 2.12
CA VAL A 971 10.96 -28.45 2.96
C VAL A 971 10.30 -29.83 2.85
N THR A 972 8.98 -29.89 2.60
CA THR A 972 8.27 -31.16 2.38
C THR A 972 8.43 -31.72 0.96
N VAL A 973 8.87 -30.88 0.01
CA VAL A 973 8.96 -31.20 -1.42
C VAL A 973 10.39 -31.52 -1.87
N ILE A 974 11.41 -31.03 -1.16
CA ILE A 974 12.83 -31.21 -1.53
C ILE A 974 13.25 -32.69 -1.68
N ASN A 975 12.62 -33.56 -0.89
CA ASN A 975 12.86 -35.01 -0.85
C ASN A 975 11.79 -35.83 -1.59
N ALA A 976 10.91 -35.19 -2.37
CA ALA A 976 9.97 -35.89 -3.22
C ALA A 976 10.69 -36.73 -4.30
N THR A 977 10.15 -37.92 -4.59
CA THR A 977 10.71 -38.88 -5.56
C THR A 977 9.92 -38.90 -6.87
N ALA A 978 10.60 -39.09 -8.00
CA ALA A 978 10.01 -39.42 -9.30
C ALA A 978 9.55 -40.90 -9.37
N PHE A 979 8.91 -41.33 -10.46
CA PHE A 979 8.42 -42.72 -10.59
C PHE A 979 9.53 -43.79 -10.56
N ASN A 980 10.79 -43.43 -10.87
CA ASN A 980 11.96 -44.32 -10.71
C ASN A 980 12.61 -44.24 -9.31
N GLY A 981 12.00 -43.53 -8.36
CA GLY A 981 12.52 -43.35 -7.01
C GLY A 981 13.61 -42.26 -6.87
N ASN A 982 14.14 -41.71 -7.97
CA ASN A 982 15.12 -40.62 -7.88
C ASN A 982 14.50 -39.37 -7.25
N THR A 983 15.16 -38.78 -6.28
CA THR A 983 14.88 -37.40 -5.81
C THR A 983 15.58 -36.37 -6.70
N ALA A 984 15.29 -35.07 -6.51
CA ALA A 984 16.03 -33.99 -7.17
C ALA A 984 17.56 -34.07 -6.93
N LEU A 985 17.99 -34.58 -5.77
CA LEU A 985 19.41 -34.78 -5.44
C LEU A 985 20.05 -35.91 -6.27
N HIS A 986 19.34 -37.02 -6.50
CA HIS A 986 19.79 -38.08 -7.43
C HIS A 986 19.96 -37.54 -8.85
N VAL A 987 18.98 -36.76 -9.32
CA VAL A 987 18.94 -36.22 -10.69
C VAL A 987 20.11 -35.27 -10.97
N VAL A 988 20.48 -34.39 -10.03
CA VAL A 988 21.64 -33.51 -10.22
C VAL A 988 22.98 -34.25 -10.09
N SER A 989 23.09 -35.26 -9.24
CA SER A 989 24.32 -36.06 -9.11
C SER A 989 24.67 -36.84 -10.38
N ALA A 990 23.66 -37.36 -11.08
CA ALA A 990 23.83 -38.10 -12.34
C ALA A 990 24.34 -37.26 -13.52
N LEU A 991 24.46 -35.94 -13.36
CA LEU A 991 25.01 -35.05 -14.39
C LEU A 991 26.54 -35.14 -14.49
N GLN A 992 27.08 -34.82 -15.66
CA GLN A 992 28.52 -34.67 -15.84
C GLN A 992 29.06 -33.48 -15.04
N HIS A 993 30.28 -33.65 -14.50
CA HIS A 993 30.90 -32.68 -13.60
C HIS A 993 31.01 -31.27 -14.20
N SER A 994 30.28 -30.34 -13.57
CA SER A 994 30.25 -28.92 -13.94
C SER A 994 30.17 -28.02 -12.70
N ARG A 995 30.55 -26.75 -12.86
CA ARG A 995 30.44 -25.75 -11.78
C ARG A 995 28.98 -25.55 -11.36
N SER A 996 28.05 -25.59 -12.31
CA SER A 996 26.60 -25.51 -12.07
C SER A 996 26.07 -26.69 -11.26
N GLN A 997 26.47 -27.93 -11.60
CA GLN A 997 26.12 -29.13 -10.83
C GLN A 997 26.58 -28.99 -9.37
N THR A 998 27.85 -28.64 -9.15
CA THR A 998 28.42 -28.53 -7.80
C THR A 998 27.69 -27.47 -6.96
N ALA A 999 27.27 -26.36 -7.58
CA ALA A 999 26.48 -25.33 -6.91
C ALA A 999 25.03 -25.80 -6.60
N ALA A 1000 24.40 -26.53 -7.51
CA ALA A 1000 23.05 -27.07 -7.34
C ALA A 1000 23.00 -28.18 -6.24
N VAL A 1001 23.98 -29.09 -6.21
CA VAL A 1001 24.13 -30.09 -5.13
C VAL A 1001 24.28 -29.41 -3.77
N LYS A 1002 25.19 -28.42 -3.66
CA LYS A 1002 25.40 -27.67 -2.41
C LYS A 1002 24.13 -26.94 -1.95
N LEU A 1003 23.39 -26.33 -2.87
CA LEU A 1003 22.14 -25.64 -2.57
C LEU A 1003 21.09 -26.61 -2.02
N LEU A 1004 20.85 -27.75 -2.69
CA LEU A 1004 19.90 -28.78 -2.24
C LEU A 1004 20.28 -29.30 -0.84
N MET A 1005 21.54 -29.69 -0.61
CA MET A 1005 22.02 -30.12 0.71
C MET A 1005 21.80 -29.04 1.78
N SER A 1006 22.13 -27.78 1.49
CA SER A 1006 21.95 -26.65 2.43
C SER A 1006 20.49 -26.29 2.75
N ARG A 1007 19.52 -26.87 2.03
CA ARG A 1007 18.07 -26.68 2.21
C ARG A 1007 17.36 -27.95 2.70
N GLY A 1008 18.11 -28.96 3.16
CA GLY A 1008 17.56 -30.17 3.79
C GLY A 1008 17.29 -31.34 2.85
N ALA A 1009 17.94 -31.41 1.68
CA ALA A 1009 17.89 -32.59 0.84
C ALA A 1009 18.58 -33.76 1.55
N ASP A 1010 17.86 -34.88 1.75
CA ASP A 1010 18.37 -36.06 2.42
C ASP A 1010 19.19 -36.92 1.44
N PRO A 1011 20.50 -37.13 1.66
CA PRO A 1011 21.28 -38.04 0.84
C PRO A 1011 20.96 -39.52 1.13
N GLY A 1012 20.35 -39.86 2.26
CA GLY A 1012 20.08 -41.25 2.68
C GLY A 1012 18.97 -41.96 1.91
N ILE A 1013 18.14 -41.22 1.17
CA ILE A 1013 17.06 -41.77 0.33
C ILE A 1013 17.66 -42.58 -0.81
N ARG A 1014 17.08 -43.75 -1.09
CA ARG A 1014 17.44 -44.61 -2.23
C ARG A 1014 16.42 -44.52 -3.36
N ASN A 1015 16.89 -44.70 -4.60
CA ASN A 1015 16.02 -44.91 -5.76
C ASN A 1015 15.52 -46.37 -5.86
N LEU A 1016 14.71 -46.68 -6.89
CA LEU A 1016 14.21 -48.05 -7.10
C LEU A 1016 15.28 -49.05 -7.52
N GLU A 1017 16.44 -48.58 -7.99
CA GLU A 1017 17.62 -49.39 -8.31
C GLU A 1017 18.51 -49.60 -7.06
N ASN A 1018 18.03 -49.18 -5.88
CA ASN A 1018 18.67 -49.27 -4.56
C ASN A 1018 19.98 -48.46 -4.45
N GLU A 1019 20.21 -47.52 -5.36
CA GLU A 1019 21.35 -46.61 -5.36
C GLU A 1019 21.11 -45.40 -4.45
N LEU A 1020 22.18 -44.68 -4.11
CA LEU A 1020 22.18 -43.44 -3.32
C LEU A 1020 22.73 -42.28 -4.16
N PRO A 1021 22.37 -41.01 -3.89
CA PRO A 1021 22.73 -39.86 -4.73
C PRO A 1021 24.22 -39.67 -4.97
N TRP A 1022 25.10 -40.08 -4.04
CA TRP A 1022 26.55 -39.97 -4.24
C TRP A 1022 27.15 -41.12 -5.05
N GLN A 1023 26.43 -42.23 -5.23
CA GLN A 1023 26.85 -43.35 -6.09
C GLN A 1023 26.64 -43.01 -7.57
N LEU A 1024 25.68 -42.15 -7.86
CA LEU A 1024 25.37 -41.62 -9.20
C LEU A 1024 26.33 -40.53 -9.68
N VAL A 1025 27.31 -40.10 -8.87
CA VAL A 1025 28.23 -39.02 -9.24
C VAL A 1025 29.21 -39.53 -10.30
N ALA A 1026 29.03 -39.09 -11.55
CA ALA A 1026 29.86 -39.50 -12.67
C ALA A 1026 31.33 -39.10 -12.48
N GLU A 1027 32.25 -40.07 -12.60
CA GLU A 1027 33.68 -39.83 -12.41
C GLU A 1027 34.21 -38.79 -13.43
N GLY A 1028 34.93 -37.79 -12.93
CA GLY A 1028 35.51 -36.73 -13.76
C GLY A 1028 36.70 -37.22 -14.60
N PRO A 1029 37.01 -36.56 -15.73
CA PRO A 1029 38.09 -36.97 -16.64
C PRO A 1029 39.52 -36.87 -16.06
N SER A 1030 39.68 -36.43 -14.80
CA SER A 1030 40.96 -36.43 -14.07
C SER A 1030 41.13 -37.61 -13.09
N GLY A 1031 40.08 -38.42 -12.84
CA GLY A 1031 40.12 -39.53 -11.87
C GLY A 1031 40.22 -39.09 -10.39
N GLU A 1032 40.12 -37.80 -10.10
CA GLU A 1032 40.20 -37.29 -8.73
C GLU A 1032 38.94 -37.58 -7.93
N LYS A 1033 39.04 -38.44 -6.91
CA LYS A 1033 37.96 -38.69 -5.96
C LYS A 1033 37.78 -37.48 -5.04
N VAL A 1034 36.79 -36.67 -5.36
CA VAL A 1034 36.34 -35.51 -4.56
C VAL A 1034 36.17 -35.91 -3.08
N PRO A 1035 36.59 -35.08 -2.11
CA PRO A 1035 36.61 -35.47 -0.69
C PRO A 1035 35.25 -35.93 -0.17
N ARG A 1036 35.27 -36.98 0.67
CA ARG A 1036 34.08 -37.57 1.30
C ARG A 1036 33.13 -36.49 1.82
N PHE A 1037 31.85 -36.58 1.46
CA PHE A 1037 30.76 -35.91 2.16
C PHE A 1037 30.84 -36.28 3.66
N ARG A 1038 31.35 -35.36 4.48
CA ARG A 1038 31.23 -35.45 5.94
C ARG A 1038 29.90 -34.82 6.33
N THR A 1039 29.02 -35.65 6.86
CA THR A 1039 27.85 -35.21 7.62
C THR A 1039 28.30 -34.38 8.81
N ALA A 1040 27.74 -33.18 8.93
CA ALA A 1040 27.83 -32.26 10.06
C ALA A 1040 26.50 -31.48 10.11
#